data_AF-A0A8J4S8U2-F1
#
_entry.id   AF-A0A8J4S8U2-F1
#
_cell.length_a   1.000
_cell.length_b   1.000
_cell.length_c   1.000
_cell.angle_alpha   90.00
_cell.angle_beta   90.00
_cell.angle_gamma   90.00
#
_symmetry.space_group_name_H-M   'P 1'
#
loop_
_entity.id
_entity.type
_entity.pdbx_description
1 polymer ?
#
loop_
_entity_poly.entity_id
_entity_poly.type
_entity_poly.pdbx_seq_one_letter_code
_entity_poly.pdbx_strand_id
1 'polypeptide(L)'
;MSSGAKYCKRQPSNARTFSHAMHSHVVTAGDVNETADGVRNMVHVTDSAMGVDQTGTATIDEGLYSRQLYVMGREAQVRMGESNVLIVGQNGLGVEIAKNVVLAGVKSVTLHDDTPASSLDLASQFYLTEADIGKPRATVSVQKLAELNPYVPVRCHSGTITEDFLHGFRAVVLVNSSLKEAKRINAICHAKSIAFITTEARGVFGSIFCDFGDEFVISDRDGVDPVSCLISSISDSTPPLVTVSDDARHGLETGDLVSFREVPGFPFLNDSNPRKVTVTGPFTFTLDIVDDADKFRFAQGKPSSGGYVTQVKQPLVTKFKDLKNALAAPGEFLINDFAKIGRSELLHVAFQALDAFQEKHQGIYPKPGCMEDSEEVIALALELNKQSAAKKEFIVDNITTAESKKVIQALSAGSTGVISPMAAFLGGIVGQEVLKACSGKFTPIQQFFYFDAVECLPDAVYAGTPEEFAAAGSRYDGQIVVFGQAMQDKIKKLNMFLVGAGAIGCEMLKNWAMMGVASGKDSAIHITDMDTIEKSNLNRQFLFRSKDVQQAKSSVAARAIKEMNPDINVHAYVSRVGAESEDQFNDDFFESLSGVCTALDNVEARLYMDQRCLFYGLPMFESGTLGTKGNTQIVVPHKTENYGASRDPPEKSIPICTLKNFPNAIEHTLQWARDWFEGDFFQAPSDVNRYLEGPDFMKELNEQQNTKVETLERLKNSLVDDRPMSFEDCISWARFKFEDLFSNQIKQLLYNFPLDQVTTTGTPFWSGPKRPPTPITFDLKDPLHMDFVVAVANSRAKNYGLKGHNDRTAFAHILNGIHVPDFSPQKGVRIAASDAELKEGAPPGLEDADAQCEFILKDLPKPSTLAGYRMQPIEFDKDDDSHMEVIVSVSNLRARSYKIPEEDMHKSRFIAGKIIPAIATTTALVTGLVCFEFLKVFQDKPLDHYKNGFVNLALPLFTFAEPIEPKATKTMLKGEEFKWTAWDRLEVDRGDITLKEFLTYFESEYDAEVTMLSYGVTILYAMYSQKSRSKERMAMKISDLVRTVTKKPIDPKLKYLILEVCAMDADSEDVELPYLRYHYKQ
;
A
#
# COMPACT_ATOMS: atom_id res chain seq x y z
N MET A 1 -66.93 24.14 8.05
CA MET A 1 -67.95 24.81 7.20
C MET A 1 -67.39 24.99 5.80
N SER A 2 -68.27 25.01 4.78
CA SER A 2 -68.11 25.75 3.50
C SER A 2 -66.72 25.73 2.82
N SER A 3 -66.53 24.92 1.77
CA SER A 3 -66.69 25.35 0.36
C SER A 3 -65.45 26.04 -0.23
N GLY A 4 -65.04 25.81 -1.47
CA GLY A 4 -65.64 24.94 -2.48
C GLY A 4 -65.04 25.22 -3.86
N ALA A 5 -65.02 24.17 -4.68
CA ALA A 5 -65.18 24.17 -6.13
C ALA A 5 -64.91 25.46 -6.94
N LYS A 6 -64.04 25.32 -7.96
CA LYS A 6 -64.48 25.17 -9.37
C LYS A 6 -63.32 24.68 -10.27
N TYR A 7 -63.50 23.58 -11.01
CA TYR A 7 -63.80 23.53 -12.47
C TYR A 7 -62.62 24.02 -13.34
N CYS A 8 -62.29 23.52 -14.54
CA CYS A 8 -62.69 22.40 -15.43
C CYS A 8 -61.61 22.38 -16.56
N LYS A 9 -61.40 21.38 -17.45
CA LYS A 9 -62.00 20.08 -17.85
C LYS A 9 -60.86 19.31 -18.60
N ARG A 10 -60.96 18.16 -19.29
CA ARG A 10 -62.06 17.30 -19.82
C ARG A 10 -61.46 15.88 -20.04
N GLN A 11 -62.13 14.82 -19.61
CA GLN A 11 -62.02 13.46 -20.20
C GLN A 11 -62.93 13.38 -21.46
N PRO A 12 -62.95 12.31 -22.30
CA PRO A 12 -62.68 10.88 -22.04
C PRO A 12 -61.69 10.24 -23.07
N SER A 13 -61.46 8.92 -23.20
CA SER A 13 -62.24 7.72 -22.85
C SER A 13 -61.42 6.43 -22.69
N ASN A 14 -61.93 5.51 -21.87
CA ASN A 14 -61.45 4.15 -21.61
C ASN A 14 -61.24 3.26 -22.86
N ALA A 15 -60.28 2.33 -22.80
CA ALA A 15 -60.57 0.88 -22.90
C ALA A 15 -59.38 -0.05 -22.53
N ARG A 16 -59.63 -0.94 -21.54
CA ARG A 16 -59.16 -2.34 -21.43
C ARG A 16 -57.66 -2.66 -21.21
N THR A 17 -57.33 -2.82 -19.93
CA THR A 17 -56.79 -4.07 -19.32
C THR A 17 -55.78 -4.93 -20.11
N PHE A 18 -54.56 -5.04 -19.58
CA PHE A 18 -53.91 -6.33 -19.33
C PHE A 18 -53.08 -6.26 -18.03
N SER A 19 -52.83 -7.41 -17.41
CA SER A 19 -52.14 -7.55 -16.12
C SER A 19 -50.66 -7.19 -16.20
N HIS A 20 -50.14 -6.53 -15.16
CA HIS A 20 -48.71 -6.54 -14.86
C HIS A 20 -48.44 -7.28 -13.55
N ALA A 21 -47.48 -8.21 -13.63
CA ALA A 21 -46.87 -8.82 -12.47
C ALA A 21 -46.06 -7.77 -11.71
N MET A 22 -45.82 -8.00 -10.42
CA MET A 22 -44.80 -7.25 -9.69
C MET A 22 -43.44 -7.56 -10.33
N HIS A 23 -42.80 -6.56 -10.92
CA HIS A 23 -41.38 -6.66 -11.25
C HIS A 23 -40.56 -6.40 -9.98
N SER A 24 -39.56 -7.23 -9.75
CA SER A 24 -38.49 -6.95 -8.79
C SER A 24 -37.76 -5.68 -9.24
N HIS A 25 -37.57 -4.74 -8.31
CA HIS A 25 -36.72 -3.58 -8.58
C HIS A 25 -35.26 -4.02 -8.51
N VAL A 26 -34.56 -3.94 -9.65
CA VAL A 26 -33.10 -4.01 -9.69
C VAL A 26 -32.58 -2.81 -8.95
N VAL A 27 -31.83 -3.02 -7.86
CA VAL A 27 -31.29 -1.92 -7.06
C VAL A 27 -29.91 -1.56 -7.56
N THR A 28 -29.85 -0.50 -8.37
CA THR A 28 -28.57 0.13 -8.72
C THR A 28 -28.16 1.10 -7.62
N ALA A 29 -26.85 1.36 -7.50
CA ALA A 29 -26.30 2.14 -6.39
C ALA A 29 -26.49 3.67 -6.55
N GLY A 30 -27.64 4.09 -7.11
CA GLY A 30 -28.09 5.48 -7.25
C GLY A 30 -29.62 5.69 -7.13
N ASP A 31 -30.41 4.63 -6.86
CA ASP A 31 -31.89 4.69 -6.91
C ASP A 31 -32.58 5.33 -5.69
N VAL A 32 -31.85 5.98 -4.76
CA VAL A 32 -32.41 6.54 -3.51
C VAL A 32 -32.98 7.95 -3.70
N ASN A 33 -33.90 8.09 -4.64
CA ASN A 33 -34.64 9.34 -4.91
C ASN A 33 -36.14 9.19 -4.61
N GLU A 34 -36.52 8.91 -3.36
CA GLU A 34 -37.85 9.28 -2.84
C GLU A 34 -37.95 9.29 -1.30
N THR A 35 -38.61 10.32 -0.74
CA THR A 35 -39.09 10.46 0.66
C THR A 35 -38.08 10.76 1.81
N ALA A 36 -37.28 11.82 1.67
CA ALA A 36 -36.57 12.42 2.80
C ALA A 36 -37.46 13.36 3.65
N ASP A 37 -38.24 12.82 4.60
CA ASP A 37 -38.99 13.65 5.59
C ASP A 37 -38.98 13.11 7.05
N GLY A 38 -38.41 11.93 7.29
CA GLY A 38 -38.42 11.25 8.61
C GLY A 38 -37.36 11.73 9.63
N VAL A 39 -36.45 12.63 9.26
CA VAL A 39 -35.19 12.88 10.00
C VAL A 39 -35.27 14.14 10.90
N ARG A 40 -36.40 14.39 11.56
CA ARG A 40 -36.63 15.66 12.31
C ARG A 40 -36.18 15.67 13.78
N ASN A 41 -35.73 14.54 14.34
CA ASN A 41 -35.40 14.39 15.77
C ASN A 41 -33.94 13.99 16.08
N MET A 42 -33.01 14.08 15.13
CA MET A 42 -31.59 13.78 15.39
C MET A 42 -30.83 14.97 15.99
N VAL A 43 -29.87 14.72 16.87
CA VAL A 43 -28.97 15.77 17.39
C VAL A 43 -27.96 16.15 16.29
N HIS A 44 -28.06 17.39 15.81
CA HIS A 44 -27.11 17.95 14.85
C HIS A 44 -25.81 18.34 15.57
N VAL A 45 -24.68 17.75 15.16
CA VAL A 45 -23.35 18.07 15.69
C VAL A 45 -22.52 18.90 14.70
N THR A 46 -22.76 18.77 13.39
CA THR A 46 -22.15 19.59 12.34
C THR A 46 -23.14 19.88 11.20
N ASP A 47 -23.17 21.13 10.74
CA ASP A 47 -23.85 21.58 9.52
C ASP A 47 -22.79 22.09 8.51
N SER A 48 -22.14 21.17 7.81
CA SER A 48 -21.26 21.45 6.67
C SER A 48 -21.36 20.34 5.62
N ALA A 49 -22.47 20.33 4.87
CA ALA A 49 -22.60 19.49 3.68
C ALA A 49 -21.71 20.05 2.53
N MET A 50 -21.39 19.18 1.56
CA MET A 50 -20.48 19.50 0.45
C MET A 50 -20.83 20.81 -0.28
N GLY A 51 -19.80 21.59 -0.60
CA GLY A 51 -19.95 22.80 -1.41
C GLY A 51 -20.37 22.46 -2.84
N VAL A 52 -21.63 22.74 -3.17
CA VAL A 52 -22.15 22.61 -4.55
C VAL A 52 -21.66 23.82 -5.35
N ASP A 53 -20.82 23.58 -6.36
CA ASP A 53 -20.47 24.63 -7.34
C ASP A 53 -21.64 24.87 -8.32
N GLN A 54 -21.59 25.99 -9.05
CA GLN A 54 -22.70 26.53 -9.87
C GLN A 54 -23.17 25.60 -11.01
N THR A 55 -22.50 24.46 -11.22
CA THR A 55 -22.82 23.42 -12.22
C THR A 55 -23.59 22.22 -11.65
N GLY A 56 -23.73 22.08 -10.32
CA GLY A 56 -24.53 21.02 -9.69
C GLY A 56 -23.86 19.63 -9.59
N THR A 57 -22.59 19.48 -9.95
CA THR A 57 -21.83 18.23 -9.76
C THR A 57 -21.18 18.17 -8.38
N ALA A 58 -21.27 17.03 -7.70
CA ALA A 58 -20.54 16.77 -6.46
C ALA A 58 -19.02 16.74 -6.71
N THR A 59 -18.29 17.66 -6.10
CA THR A 59 -16.83 17.80 -6.22
C THR A 59 -16.11 16.95 -5.17
N ILE A 60 -15.30 15.99 -5.63
CA ILE A 60 -14.44 15.18 -4.76
C ILE A 60 -13.16 15.98 -4.47
N ASP A 61 -12.77 16.07 -3.20
CA ASP A 61 -11.49 16.64 -2.79
C ASP A 61 -10.34 15.66 -3.09
N GLU A 62 -9.81 15.74 -4.31
CA GLU A 62 -8.72 14.85 -4.76
C GLU A 62 -7.43 15.04 -3.93
N GLY A 63 -7.25 16.18 -3.28
CA GLY A 63 -6.12 16.42 -2.36
C GLY A 63 -6.25 15.71 -1.01
N LEU A 64 -7.47 15.40 -0.56
CA LEU A 64 -7.72 14.55 0.62
C LEU A 64 -7.77 13.06 0.22
N TYR A 65 -8.54 12.72 -0.80
CA TYR A 65 -8.84 11.34 -1.18
C TYR A 65 -7.85 10.72 -2.18
N SER A 66 -6.80 11.45 -2.62
CA SER A 66 -5.77 11.02 -3.60
C SER A 66 -5.48 9.52 -3.59
N ARG A 67 -4.97 8.99 -2.47
CA ARG A 67 -4.48 7.60 -2.40
C ARG A 67 -5.61 6.56 -2.38
N GLN A 68 -6.81 6.95 -1.93
CA GLN A 68 -8.02 6.14 -1.96
C GLN A 68 -8.70 6.15 -3.34
N LEU A 69 -8.58 7.23 -4.12
CA LEU A 69 -9.12 7.30 -5.48
C LEU A 69 -8.44 6.30 -6.41
N TYR A 70 -7.16 6.00 -6.22
CA TYR A 70 -6.46 4.91 -6.92
C TYR A 70 -6.88 3.49 -6.44
N VAL A 71 -7.74 3.37 -5.42
CA VAL A 71 -8.31 2.11 -4.95
C VAL A 71 -9.78 2.01 -5.37
N MET A 72 -10.59 2.98 -4.96
CA MET A 72 -12.04 2.99 -5.21
C MET A 72 -12.39 3.50 -6.61
N GLY A 73 -11.64 4.45 -7.17
CA GLY A 73 -12.01 5.15 -8.40
C GLY A 73 -13.09 6.20 -8.16
N ARG A 74 -13.14 7.20 -9.05
CA ARG A 74 -14.01 8.37 -8.93
C ARG A 74 -15.49 8.01 -8.84
N GLU A 75 -15.95 7.07 -9.67
CA GLU A 75 -17.35 6.65 -9.76
C GLU A 75 -17.86 6.00 -8.47
N ALA A 76 -17.05 5.11 -7.85
CA ALA A 76 -17.37 4.50 -6.57
C ALA A 76 -17.40 5.55 -5.44
N GLN A 77 -16.48 6.51 -5.45
CA GLN A 77 -16.43 7.59 -4.46
C GLN A 77 -17.66 8.50 -4.52
N VAL A 78 -18.19 8.80 -5.71
CA VAL A 78 -19.45 9.55 -5.85
C VAL A 78 -20.61 8.82 -5.17
N ARG A 79 -20.78 7.51 -5.45
CA ARG A 79 -21.86 6.69 -4.85
C ARG A 79 -21.73 6.54 -3.33
N MET A 80 -20.50 6.44 -2.82
CA MET A 80 -20.23 6.51 -1.38
C MET A 80 -20.68 7.84 -0.78
N GLY A 81 -20.34 8.96 -1.43
CA GLY A 81 -20.76 10.32 -1.04
C GLY A 81 -22.28 10.55 -1.07
N GLU A 82 -23.06 9.65 -1.66
CA GLU A 82 -24.52 9.66 -1.68
C GLU A 82 -25.17 8.69 -0.65
N SER A 83 -24.37 7.81 -0.04
CA SER A 83 -24.82 6.72 0.84
C SER A 83 -24.80 7.08 2.34
N ASN A 84 -25.93 6.97 3.03
CA ASN A 84 -26.01 7.06 4.49
C ASN A 84 -25.74 5.68 5.13
N VAL A 85 -24.97 5.64 6.22
CA VAL A 85 -24.64 4.41 6.96
C VAL A 85 -25.11 4.49 8.42
N LEU A 86 -25.73 3.42 8.92
CA LEU A 86 -26.06 3.22 10.34
C LEU A 86 -25.10 2.19 10.95
N ILE A 87 -24.52 2.50 12.11
CA ILE A 87 -23.69 1.58 12.89
C ILE A 87 -24.30 1.43 14.30
N VAL A 88 -24.74 0.21 14.59
CA VAL A 88 -25.37 -0.20 15.85
C VAL A 88 -24.32 -0.89 16.73
N GLY A 89 -24.06 -0.34 17.91
CA GLY A 89 -22.97 -0.73 18.82
C GLY A 89 -21.71 0.11 18.61
N GLN A 90 -21.12 0.61 19.70
CA GLN A 90 -19.96 1.51 19.75
C GLN A 90 -18.92 1.09 20.81
N ASN A 91 -18.73 -0.23 20.95
CA ASN A 91 -17.52 -0.82 21.55
C ASN A 91 -16.31 -0.62 20.60
N GLY A 92 -15.16 -1.23 20.92
CA GLY A 92 -13.95 -1.15 20.10
C GLY A 92 -14.13 -1.51 18.62
N LEU A 93 -14.87 -2.59 18.32
CA LEU A 93 -15.17 -2.97 16.93
C LEU A 93 -16.07 -1.92 16.24
N GLY A 94 -17.10 -1.43 16.94
CA GLY A 94 -18.02 -0.43 16.40
C GLY A 94 -17.36 0.92 16.08
N VAL A 95 -16.41 1.37 16.91
CA VAL A 95 -15.66 2.61 16.65
C VAL A 95 -14.61 2.42 15.53
N GLU A 96 -14.02 1.23 15.41
CA GLU A 96 -13.09 0.93 14.31
C GLU A 96 -13.78 0.97 12.94
N ILE A 97 -14.95 0.33 12.83
CA ILE A 97 -15.80 0.37 11.63
C ILE A 97 -16.18 1.81 11.32
N ALA A 98 -16.66 2.57 12.32
CA ALA A 98 -17.04 3.96 12.16
C ALA A 98 -15.87 4.83 11.67
N LYS A 99 -14.68 4.68 12.26
CA LYS A 99 -13.45 5.37 11.80
C LYS A 99 -13.20 5.10 10.31
N ASN A 100 -13.18 3.83 9.90
CA ASN A 100 -12.89 3.46 8.51
C ASN A 100 -13.93 4.02 7.52
N VAL A 101 -15.22 3.95 7.88
CA VAL A 101 -16.33 4.45 7.03
C VAL A 101 -16.35 5.99 6.95
N VAL A 102 -16.05 6.69 8.06
CA VAL A 102 -15.94 8.16 8.07
C VAL A 102 -14.75 8.64 7.24
N LEU A 103 -13.57 8.03 7.42
CA LEU A 103 -12.37 8.35 6.62
C LEU A 103 -12.59 8.11 5.13
N ALA A 104 -13.37 7.09 4.77
CA ALA A 104 -13.68 6.76 3.39
C ALA A 104 -14.59 7.77 2.67
N GLY A 105 -15.29 8.66 3.39
CA GLY A 105 -16.08 9.72 2.76
C GLY A 105 -17.46 9.27 2.27
N VAL A 106 -18.28 8.70 3.15
CA VAL A 106 -19.71 8.44 2.89
C VAL A 106 -20.58 9.69 3.14
N LYS A 107 -21.84 9.72 2.69
CA LYS A 107 -22.74 10.88 2.87
C LYS A 107 -22.96 11.29 4.32
N SER A 108 -23.17 10.32 5.21
CA SER A 108 -23.25 10.52 6.66
C SER A 108 -23.14 9.19 7.39
N VAL A 109 -22.70 9.25 8.65
CA VAL A 109 -22.67 8.09 9.56
C VAL A 109 -23.56 8.39 10.78
N THR A 110 -24.52 7.51 11.05
CA THR A 110 -25.31 7.56 12.28
C THR A 110 -24.88 6.43 13.20
N LEU A 111 -24.59 6.77 14.44
CA LEU A 111 -24.22 5.85 15.51
C LEU A 111 -25.45 5.57 16.37
N HIS A 112 -25.63 4.32 16.81
CA HIS A 112 -26.66 3.96 17.78
C HIS A 112 -26.08 3.03 18.84
N ASP A 113 -25.90 3.55 20.06
CA ASP A 113 -25.52 2.76 21.23
C ASP A 113 -25.78 3.53 22.52
N ASP A 114 -26.90 3.20 23.18
CA ASP A 114 -27.27 3.75 24.48
C ASP A 114 -26.60 3.02 25.67
N THR A 115 -25.79 1.98 25.40
CA THR A 115 -25.08 1.23 26.44
C THR A 115 -24.07 2.13 27.15
N PRO A 116 -24.05 2.17 28.50
CA PRO A 116 -22.99 2.85 29.25
C PRO A 116 -21.61 2.26 28.97
N ALA A 117 -20.60 3.12 28.80
CA ALA A 117 -19.20 2.71 28.72
C ALA A 117 -18.73 2.01 30.01
N SER A 118 -17.87 1.01 29.86
CA SER A 118 -17.30 0.18 30.94
C SER A 118 -15.78 0.07 30.83
N SER A 119 -15.11 -0.49 31.86
CA SER A 119 -13.65 -0.75 31.80
C SER A 119 -13.27 -1.75 30.70
N LEU A 120 -14.17 -2.68 30.35
CA LEU A 120 -13.99 -3.64 29.26
C LEU A 120 -13.88 -2.95 27.89
N ASP A 121 -14.58 -1.84 27.68
CA ASP A 121 -14.56 -1.10 26.40
C ASP A 121 -13.20 -0.40 26.18
N LEU A 122 -12.51 0.04 27.24
CA LEU A 122 -11.27 0.82 27.15
C LEU A 122 -10.05 0.04 26.60
N ALA A 123 -10.16 -1.28 26.50
CA ALA A 123 -9.15 -2.18 25.94
C ALA A 123 -9.15 -2.22 24.39
N SER A 124 -10.10 -1.53 23.74
CA SER A 124 -10.19 -1.44 22.28
C SER A 124 -10.89 -0.17 21.74
N GLN A 125 -11.68 0.53 22.55
CA GLN A 125 -12.38 1.76 22.17
C GLN A 125 -11.50 3.00 22.41
N PHE A 126 -10.69 3.34 21.41
CA PHE A 126 -9.67 4.39 21.44
C PHE A 126 -10.18 5.84 21.55
N TYR A 127 -11.50 6.07 21.63
CA TYR A 127 -12.12 7.37 21.87
C TYR A 127 -12.88 7.46 23.20
N LEU A 128 -12.91 6.40 24.02
CA LEU A 128 -13.39 6.47 25.39
C LEU A 128 -12.24 6.72 26.36
N THR A 129 -12.49 7.51 27.39
CA THR A 129 -11.59 7.69 28.54
C THR A 129 -12.19 7.10 29.81
N GLU A 130 -11.40 6.93 30.88
CA GLU A 130 -11.92 6.51 32.18
C GLU A 130 -13.00 7.47 32.73
N ALA A 131 -12.92 8.75 32.37
CA ALA A 131 -13.90 9.77 32.73
C ALA A 131 -15.23 9.64 31.98
N ASP A 132 -15.34 8.70 31.02
CA ASP A 132 -16.54 8.43 30.23
C ASP A 132 -17.31 7.18 30.68
N ILE A 133 -16.75 6.38 31.60
CA ILE A 133 -17.41 5.23 32.20
C ILE A 133 -18.79 5.65 32.76
N GLY A 134 -19.83 4.89 32.43
CA GLY A 134 -21.22 5.19 32.77
C GLY A 134 -21.97 6.08 31.78
N LYS A 135 -21.32 6.71 30.80
CA LYS A 135 -21.97 7.51 29.74
C LYS A 135 -22.31 6.65 28.50
N PRO A 136 -23.36 6.95 27.72
CA PRO A 136 -23.68 6.22 26.49
C PRO A 136 -22.55 6.27 25.45
N ARG A 137 -22.06 5.10 25.01
CA ARG A 137 -20.87 4.99 24.14
C ARG A 137 -20.96 5.82 22.86
N ALA A 138 -22.11 5.79 22.17
CA ALA A 138 -22.29 6.56 20.93
C ALA A 138 -22.32 8.08 21.14
N THR A 139 -22.83 8.55 22.29
CA THR A 139 -22.86 9.99 22.60
C THR A 139 -21.46 10.53 22.89
N VAL A 140 -20.55 9.71 23.42
CA VAL A 140 -19.15 10.10 23.67
C VAL A 140 -18.32 10.05 22.39
N SER A 141 -18.48 9.01 21.55
CA SER A 141 -17.64 8.84 20.35
C SER A 141 -17.98 9.79 19.19
N VAL A 142 -19.22 10.31 19.11
CA VAL A 142 -19.72 11.07 17.96
C VAL A 142 -18.83 12.24 17.55
N GLN A 143 -18.34 13.04 18.52
CA GLN A 143 -17.52 14.22 18.22
C GLN A 143 -16.12 13.82 17.70
N LYS A 144 -15.47 12.84 18.34
CA LYS A 144 -14.14 12.36 17.94
C LYS A 144 -14.14 11.68 16.57
N LEU A 145 -15.25 11.04 16.19
CA LEU A 145 -15.47 10.53 14.84
C LEU A 145 -15.69 11.66 13.83
N ALA A 146 -16.51 12.68 14.16
CA ALA A 146 -16.75 13.83 13.26
C ALA A 146 -15.47 14.63 12.95
N GLU A 147 -14.49 14.67 13.87
CA GLU A 147 -13.18 15.30 13.63
C GLU A 147 -12.32 14.62 12.55
N LEU A 148 -12.61 13.36 12.18
CA LEU A 148 -11.79 12.60 11.21
C LEU A 148 -11.97 13.09 9.78
N ASN A 149 -13.17 13.50 9.39
CA ASN A 149 -13.47 13.90 8.02
C ASN A 149 -14.56 15.00 7.99
N PRO A 150 -14.22 16.25 7.67
CA PRO A 150 -15.17 17.37 7.69
C PRO A 150 -16.27 17.24 6.62
N TYR A 151 -16.10 16.36 5.64
CA TYR A 151 -17.12 16.08 4.61
C TYR A 151 -18.19 15.07 5.05
N VAL A 152 -18.02 14.40 6.21
CA VAL A 152 -18.93 13.35 6.69
C VAL A 152 -19.57 13.75 8.02
N PRO A 153 -20.83 14.21 8.02
CA PRO A 153 -21.58 14.42 9.25
C PRO A 153 -21.75 13.12 10.03
N VAL A 154 -21.33 13.12 11.29
CA VAL A 154 -21.53 12.00 12.23
C VAL A 154 -22.62 12.39 13.24
N ARG A 155 -23.60 11.51 13.45
CA ARG A 155 -24.78 11.75 14.28
C ARG A 155 -24.98 10.62 15.29
N CYS A 156 -25.73 10.88 16.35
CA CYS A 156 -26.16 9.86 17.31
C CYS A 156 -27.69 9.69 17.28
N HIS A 157 -28.15 8.45 17.35
CA HIS A 157 -29.55 8.06 17.54
C HIS A 157 -29.68 7.26 18.85
N SER A 158 -30.76 7.49 19.59
CA SER A 158 -31.07 6.82 20.87
C SER A 158 -32.50 6.29 20.87
N GLY A 159 -32.75 5.23 21.63
CA GLY A 159 -34.05 4.55 21.68
C GLY A 159 -34.23 3.48 20.58
N THR A 160 -35.47 3.03 20.38
CA THR A 160 -35.78 1.84 19.57
C THR A 160 -35.53 2.04 18.07
N ILE A 161 -34.81 1.10 17.44
CA ILE A 161 -34.67 1.01 15.98
C ILE A 161 -35.99 0.51 15.35
N THR A 162 -36.71 1.42 14.69
CA THR A 162 -37.96 1.13 13.94
C THR A 162 -37.69 0.85 12.46
N GLU A 163 -38.67 0.25 11.76
CA GLU A 163 -38.61 0.04 10.31
C GLU A 163 -38.48 1.39 9.56
N ASP A 164 -39.29 2.38 9.92
CA ASP A 164 -39.26 3.72 9.29
C ASP A 164 -37.91 4.42 9.44
N PHE A 165 -37.19 4.20 10.54
CA PHE A 165 -35.84 4.73 10.74
C PHE A 165 -34.82 4.06 9.82
N LEU A 166 -34.92 2.74 9.63
CA LEU A 166 -34.00 1.97 8.78
C LEU A 166 -34.08 2.38 7.30
N HIS A 167 -35.25 2.80 6.80
CA HIS A 167 -35.44 3.26 5.41
C HIS A 167 -34.50 4.41 4.99
N GLY A 168 -33.95 5.19 5.93
CA GLY A 168 -33.03 6.31 5.63
C GLY A 168 -31.59 5.91 5.25
N PHE A 169 -31.25 4.62 5.33
CA PHE A 169 -29.87 4.12 5.22
C PHE A 169 -29.64 3.22 4.01
N ARG A 170 -28.46 3.33 3.40
CA ARG A 170 -28.00 2.43 2.35
C ARG A 170 -27.40 1.14 2.94
N ALA A 171 -26.68 1.28 4.04
CA ALA A 171 -26.06 0.18 4.76
C ALA A 171 -26.32 0.28 6.27
N VAL A 172 -26.59 -0.87 6.91
CA VAL A 172 -26.85 -1.02 8.34
C VAL A 172 -25.90 -2.08 8.88
N VAL A 173 -25.07 -1.70 9.86
CA VAL A 173 -24.10 -2.58 10.52
C VAL A 173 -24.54 -2.83 11.96
N LEU A 174 -24.65 -4.10 12.35
CA LEU A 174 -24.84 -4.53 13.74
C LEU A 174 -23.55 -5.10 14.31
N VAL A 175 -23.14 -4.60 15.48
CA VAL A 175 -21.90 -4.99 16.15
C VAL A 175 -22.22 -5.62 17.50
N ASN A 176 -21.79 -6.87 17.71
CA ASN A 176 -21.98 -7.65 18.95
C ASN A 176 -23.45 -7.75 19.42
N SER A 177 -24.42 -7.56 18.51
CA SER A 177 -25.87 -7.64 18.78
C SER A 177 -26.34 -9.08 18.94
N SER A 178 -27.41 -9.31 19.72
CA SER A 178 -28.00 -10.65 19.84
C SER A 178 -28.59 -11.15 18.52
N LEU A 179 -28.53 -12.47 18.30
CA LEU A 179 -28.96 -13.10 17.06
C LEU A 179 -30.45 -12.88 16.79
N LYS A 180 -31.25 -12.75 17.86
CA LYS A 180 -32.67 -12.41 17.81
C LYS A 180 -32.92 -11.03 17.20
N GLU A 181 -32.14 -10.03 17.60
CA GLU A 181 -32.26 -8.66 17.08
C GLU A 181 -31.64 -8.55 15.68
N ALA A 182 -30.52 -9.24 15.43
CA ALA A 182 -29.94 -9.34 14.10
C ALA A 182 -30.93 -9.94 13.08
N LYS A 183 -31.63 -11.03 13.43
CA LYS A 183 -32.71 -11.61 12.60
C LYS A 183 -33.85 -10.64 12.36
N ARG A 184 -34.24 -9.83 13.36
CA ARG A 184 -35.31 -8.83 13.24
C ARG A 184 -34.94 -7.72 12.25
N ILE A 185 -33.77 -7.10 12.43
CA ILE A 185 -33.32 -5.98 11.61
C ILE A 185 -32.96 -6.46 10.20
N ASN A 186 -32.31 -7.61 10.06
CA ASN A 186 -32.01 -8.20 8.75
C ASN A 186 -33.27 -8.45 7.92
N ALA A 187 -34.32 -9.05 8.51
CA ALA A 187 -35.57 -9.32 7.77
C ALA A 187 -36.22 -8.04 7.22
N ILE A 188 -36.11 -6.93 7.94
CA ILE A 188 -36.55 -5.61 7.47
C ILE A 188 -35.63 -5.11 6.35
N CYS A 189 -34.31 -5.16 6.55
CA CYS A 189 -33.33 -4.66 5.59
C CYS A 189 -33.41 -5.40 4.24
N HIS A 190 -33.43 -6.73 4.28
CA HIS A 190 -33.55 -7.60 3.10
C HIS A 190 -34.81 -7.29 2.29
N ALA A 191 -35.98 -7.21 2.95
CA ALA A 191 -37.26 -6.90 2.32
C ALA A 191 -37.37 -5.47 1.75
N LYS A 192 -36.40 -4.59 2.07
CA LYS A 192 -36.31 -3.20 1.59
C LYS A 192 -35.05 -2.95 0.74
N SER A 193 -34.27 -3.99 0.45
CA SER A 193 -32.99 -3.92 -0.26
C SER A 193 -31.98 -2.93 0.36
N ILE A 194 -32.02 -2.79 1.69
CA ILE A 194 -31.01 -2.11 2.49
C ILE A 194 -29.88 -3.12 2.76
N ALA A 195 -28.64 -2.75 2.50
CA ALA A 195 -27.52 -3.64 2.75
C ALA A 195 -27.34 -3.86 4.26
N PHE A 196 -27.37 -5.12 4.69
CA PHE A 196 -27.23 -5.52 6.08
C PHE A 196 -25.88 -6.21 6.30
N ILE A 197 -25.19 -5.82 7.37
CA ILE A 197 -24.00 -6.51 7.87
C ILE A 197 -24.20 -6.74 9.37
N THR A 198 -23.90 -7.94 9.86
CA THR A 198 -23.73 -8.18 11.30
C THR A 198 -22.36 -8.78 11.57
N THR A 199 -21.74 -8.37 12.67
CA THR A 199 -20.39 -8.82 13.03
C THR A 199 -20.25 -8.94 14.54
N GLU A 200 -19.43 -9.90 14.98
CA GLU A 200 -19.10 -10.08 16.39
C GLU A 200 -17.60 -10.26 16.59
N ALA A 201 -17.04 -9.56 17.59
CA ALA A 201 -15.73 -9.85 18.18
C ALA A 201 -15.92 -10.45 19.58
N ARG A 202 -15.30 -11.61 19.82
CA ARG A 202 -15.37 -12.39 21.07
C ARG A 202 -13.96 -12.89 21.42
N GLY A 203 -13.18 -12.07 22.12
CA GLY A 203 -11.76 -12.31 22.38
C GLY A 203 -10.97 -12.51 21.07
N VAL A 204 -10.38 -13.70 20.89
CA VAL A 204 -9.63 -14.08 19.67
C VAL A 204 -10.50 -14.63 18.54
N PHE A 205 -11.83 -14.56 18.66
CA PHE A 205 -12.80 -15.03 17.66
C PHE A 205 -13.55 -13.89 16.99
N GLY A 206 -13.84 -14.06 15.71
CA GLY A 206 -14.56 -13.11 14.88
C GLY A 206 -15.60 -13.75 13.98
N SER A 207 -16.73 -13.07 13.78
CA SER A 207 -17.72 -13.43 12.77
C SER A 207 -18.17 -12.21 11.96
N ILE A 208 -18.51 -12.42 10.69
CA ILE A 208 -19.13 -11.44 9.80
C ILE A 208 -20.19 -12.18 8.98
N PHE A 209 -21.36 -11.57 8.83
CA PHE A 209 -22.38 -11.96 7.86
C PHE A 209 -22.81 -10.74 7.02
N CYS A 210 -22.87 -10.90 5.71
CA CYS A 210 -23.32 -9.88 4.76
C CYS A 210 -24.56 -10.34 4.00
N ASP A 211 -25.55 -9.45 3.88
CA ASP A 211 -26.75 -9.62 3.08
C ASP A 211 -27.10 -8.30 2.38
N PHE A 212 -26.83 -8.22 1.07
CA PHE A 212 -27.11 -7.03 0.26
C PHE A 212 -28.39 -7.18 -0.59
N GLY A 213 -29.29 -8.10 -0.21
CA GLY A 213 -30.60 -8.31 -0.83
C GLY A 213 -30.63 -9.28 -2.01
N ASP A 214 -31.82 -9.44 -2.59
CA ASP A 214 -32.12 -10.37 -3.69
C ASP A 214 -31.32 -10.11 -4.98
N GLU A 215 -30.93 -8.86 -5.25
CA GLU A 215 -30.20 -8.44 -6.46
C GLU A 215 -29.23 -7.30 -6.15
N PHE A 216 -27.94 -7.61 -6.05
CA PHE A 216 -26.86 -6.65 -5.83
C PHE A 216 -25.91 -6.61 -7.03
N VAL A 217 -25.67 -5.42 -7.58
CA VAL A 217 -24.84 -5.21 -8.78
C VAL A 217 -23.40 -4.86 -8.40
N ILE A 218 -22.46 -5.73 -8.78
CA ILE A 218 -21.01 -5.52 -8.68
C ILE A 218 -20.51 -4.97 -10.01
N SER A 219 -20.15 -3.68 -10.07
CA SER A 219 -19.67 -3.00 -11.29
C SER A 219 -18.22 -3.37 -11.66
N ASP A 220 -17.39 -3.68 -10.65
CA ASP A 220 -16.01 -4.13 -10.80
C ASP A 220 -15.74 -5.16 -9.69
N ARG A 221 -15.25 -6.35 -10.04
CA ARG A 221 -15.17 -7.50 -9.13
C ARG A 221 -13.88 -7.53 -8.30
N ASP A 222 -12.80 -6.92 -8.78
CA ASP A 222 -11.44 -7.22 -8.31
C ASP A 222 -10.50 -6.00 -8.20
N GLY A 223 -10.87 -4.84 -8.77
CA GLY A 223 -10.06 -3.62 -8.68
C GLY A 223 -8.88 -3.52 -9.63
N VAL A 224 -8.63 -4.52 -10.48
CA VAL A 224 -7.55 -4.51 -11.48
C VAL A 224 -7.98 -3.67 -12.68
N ASP A 225 -7.08 -2.85 -13.23
CA ASP A 225 -7.42 -2.10 -14.45
C ASP A 225 -7.69 -3.06 -15.63
N PRO A 226 -8.67 -2.77 -16.51
CA PRO A 226 -8.96 -3.64 -17.65
C PRO A 226 -7.74 -3.76 -18.56
N VAL A 227 -7.31 -4.99 -18.84
CA VAL A 227 -6.04 -5.21 -19.55
C VAL A 227 -6.11 -4.69 -20.98
N SER A 228 -5.14 -3.88 -21.39
CA SER A 228 -5.00 -3.36 -22.75
C SER A 228 -3.68 -3.83 -23.38
N CYS A 229 -3.73 -4.30 -24.62
CA CYS A 229 -2.58 -4.87 -25.32
C CYS A 229 -2.49 -4.37 -26.76
N LEU A 230 -1.26 -4.14 -27.23
CA LEU A 230 -0.98 -3.86 -28.64
C LEU A 230 -1.13 -5.16 -29.47
N ILE A 231 -1.76 -5.07 -30.63
CA ILE A 231 -1.99 -6.20 -31.54
C ILE A 231 -0.81 -6.32 -32.52
N SER A 232 -0.07 -7.42 -32.43
CA SER A 232 0.96 -7.81 -33.40
C SER A 232 0.35 -8.26 -34.72
N SER A 233 -0.70 -9.08 -34.66
CA SER A 233 -1.46 -9.49 -35.83
C SER A 233 -2.89 -9.93 -35.47
N ILE A 234 -3.78 -9.81 -36.45
CA ILE A 234 -5.11 -10.42 -36.44
C ILE A 234 -5.34 -11.10 -37.79
N SER A 235 -5.79 -12.36 -37.78
CA SER A 235 -6.08 -13.16 -38.98
C SER A 235 -7.54 -13.05 -39.44
N ASP A 236 -7.77 -13.45 -40.68
CA ASP A 236 -9.08 -13.66 -41.33
C ASP A 236 -9.63 -15.10 -41.15
N SER A 237 -9.01 -15.90 -40.26
CA SER A 237 -9.46 -17.26 -39.97
C SER A 237 -10.84 -17.28 -39.29
N THR A 238 -11.48 -18.45 -39.24
CA THR A 238 -12.72 -18.65 -38.48
C THR A 238 -12.53 -19.80 -37.47
N PRO A 239 -12.43 -19.52 -36.16
CA PRO A 239 -12.46 -18.19 -35.54
C PRO A 239 -11.20 -17.34 -35.87
N PRO A 240 -11.28 -16.00 -35.76
CA PRO A 240 -10.15 -15.11 -35.99
C PRO A 240 -9.14 -15.27 -34.85
N LEU A 241 -7.85 -15.39 -35.17
CA LEU A 241 -6.77 -15.45 -34.21
C LEU A 241 -6.17 -14.05 -34.03
N VAL A 242 -6.05 -13.61 -32.78
CA VAL A 242 -5.36 -12.37 -32.41
C VAL A 242 -4.06 -12.75 -31.71
N THR A 243 -2.96 -12.12 -32.12
CA THR A 243 -1.65 -12.21 -31.48
C THR A 243 -1.27 -10.82 -30.97
N VAL A 244 -0.90 -10.71 -29.68
CA VAL A 244 -0.46 -9.44 -29.06
C VAL A 244 1.06 -9.26 -29.15
N SER A 245 1.60 -8.13 -28.67
CA SER A 245 3.05 -7.93 -28.59
C SER A 245 3.71 -8.93 -27.64
N ASP A 246 4.90 -9.41 -28.00
CA ASP A 246 5.70 -10.32 -27.16
C ASP A 246 6.23 -9.63 -25.88
N ASP A 247 6.19 -8.29 -25.83
CA ASP A 247 6.62 -7.48 -24.67
C ASP A 247 5.85 -7.80 -23.38
N ALA A 248 4.59 -8.23 -23.50
CA ALA A 248 3.72 -8.57 -22.37
C ALA A 248 2.65 -9.61 -22.73
N ARG A 249 2.41 -10.56 -21.81
CA ARG A 249 1.28 -11.49 -21.91
C ARG A 249 -0.04 -10.73 -21.85
N HIS A 250 -1.07 -11.18 -22.55
CA HIS A 250 -2.34 -10.44 -22.63
C HIS A 250 -3.19 -10.44 -21.35
N GLY A 251 -2.90 -11.30 -20.37
CA GLY A 251 -3.61 -11.35 -19.08
C GLY A 251 -5.07 -11.84 -19.11
N LEU A 252 -5.75 -11.78 -20.27
CA LEU A 252 -7.13 -12.24 -20.47
C LEU A 252 -7.34 -13.73 -20.11
N GLU A 253 -8.54 -14.04 -19.65
CA GLU A 253 -9.04 -15.39 -19.41
C GLU A 253 -10.09 -15.80 -20.46
N THR A 254 -10.31 -17.11 -20.66
CA THR A 254 -11.35 -17.61 -21.58
C THR A 254 -12.73 -17.23 -21.06
N GLY A 255 -13.42 -16.40 -21.83
CA GLY A 255 -14.73 -15.85 -21.47
C GLY A 255 -14.74 -14.35 -21.21
N ASP A 256 -13.58 -13.70 -21.10
CA ASP A 256 -13.49 -12.25 -21.08
C ASP A 256 -14.12 -11.61 -22.33
N LEU A 257 -14.62 -10.39 -22.16
CA LEU A 257 -15.01 -9.53 -23.29
C LEU A 257 -13.90 -8.53 -23.59
N VAL A 258 -13.71 -8.23 -24.88
CA VAL A 258 -12.74 -7.22 -25.34
C VAL A 258 -13.32 -6.27 -26.39
N SER A 259 -12.88 -5.02 -26.35
CA SER A 259 -13.11 -3.99 -27.36
C SER A 259 -11.82 -3.71 -28.15
N PHE A 260 -11.96 -3.13 -29.34
CA PHE A 260 -10.85 -2.87 -30.25
C PHE A 260 -10.75 -1.38 -30.61
N ARG A 261 -9.53 -0.91 -30.90
CA ARG A 261 -9.27 0.41 -31.49
C ARG A 261 -8.09 0.35 -32.45
N GLU A 262 -8.03 1.26 -33.43
CA GLU A 262 -6.95 1.38 -34.42
C GLU A 262 -6.65 0.10 -35.24
N VAL A 263 -7.58 -0.86 -35.37
CA VAL A 263 -7.38 -2.11 -36.14
C VAL A 263 -7.64 -1.86 -37.65
N PRO A 264 -6.61 -1.85 -38.53
CA PRO A 264 -6.79 -1.33 -39.89
C PRO A 264 -7.41 -2.33 -40.87
N GLY A 265 -7.10 -3.62 -40.73
CA GLY A 265 -7.58 -4.67 -41.65
C GLY A 265 -8.99 -5.18 -41.34
N PHE A 266 -9.53 -4.84 -40.16
CA PHE A 266 -10.89 -5.19 -39.73
C PHE A 266 -11.60 -3.95 -39.15
N PRO A 267 -11.88 -2.89 -39.95
CA PRO A 267 -12.35 -1.60 -39.43
C PRO A 267 -13.61 -1.68 -38.57
N PHE A 268 -14.51 -2.64 -38.88
CA PHE A 268 -15.75 -2.84 -38.14
C PHE A 268 -15.56 -3.23 -36.67
N LEU A 269 -14.38 -3.73 -36.28
CA LEU A 269 -14.12 -4.09 -34.88
C LEU A 269 -14.03 -2.85 -33.97
N ASN A 270 -13.54 -1.73 -34.50
CA ASN A 270 -13.28 -0.51 -33.74
C ASN A 270 -14.56 0.14 -33.20
N ASP A 271 -15.69 -0.08 -33.88
CA ASP A 271 -17.02 0.42 -33.50
C ASP A 271 -17.98 -0.72 -33.08
N SER A 272 -17.47 -1.93 -32.84
CA SER A 272 -18.31 -3.09 -32.48
C SER A 272 -18.50 -3.28 -30.99
N ASN A 273 -19.63 -3.91 -30.64
CA ASN A 273 -19.87 -4.40 -29.28
C ASN A 273 -18.73 -5.33 -28.82
N PRO A 274 -18.41 -5.37 -27.50
CA PRO A 274 -17.34 -6.20 -26.97
C PRO A 274 -17.46 -7.68 -27.37
N ARG A 275 -16.33 -8.31 -27.69
CA ARG A 275 -16.23 -9.66 -28.23
C ARG A 275 -15.71 -10.62 -27.18
N LYS A 276 -16.32 -11.80 -27.09
CA LYS A 276 -15.86 -12.85 -26.18
C LYS A 276 -14.59 -13.51 -26.72
N VAL A 277 -13.63 -13.76 -25.84
CA VAL A 277 -12.35 -14.39 -26.19
C VAL A 277 -12.27 -15.83 -25.70
N THR A 278 -11.59 -16.66 -26.50
CA THR A 278 -11.12 -17.99 -26.09
C THR A 278 -9.59 -17.98 -26.13
N VAL A 279 -8.95 -18.13 -24.99
CA VAL A 279 -7.48 -18.07 -24.87
C VAL A 279 -6.84 -19.33 -25.45
N THR A 280 -5.83 -19.15 -26.31
CA THR A 280 -5.10 -20.25 -26.96
C THR A 280 -3.63 -20.34 -26.55
N GLY A 281 -3.10 -19.31 -25.91
CA GLY A 281 -1.74 -19.24 -25.37
C GLY A 281 -1.56 -17.98 -24.52
N PRO A 282 -0.33 -17.66 -24.05
CA PRO A 282 -0.08 -16.44 -23.26
C PRO A 282 -0.03 -15.14 -24.08
N PHE A 283 0.08 -15.25 -25.41
CA PHE A 283 0.16 -14.13 -26.36
C PHE A 283 -0.91 -14.24 -27.47
N THR A 284 -1.81 -15.22 -27.39
CA THR A 284 -2.77 -15.52 -28.45
C THR A 284 -4.13 -15.94 -27.92
N PHE A 285 -5.18 -15.45 -28.55
CA PHE A 285 -6.57 -15.83 -28.28
C PHE A 285 -7.39 -15.74 -29.57
N THR A 286 -8.53 -16.43 -29.60
CA THR A 286 -9.48 -16.36 -30.72
C THR A 286 -10.74 -15.61 -30.34
N LEU A 287 -11.40 -14.98 -31.31
CA LEU A 287 -12.66 -14.26 -31.13
C LEU A 287 -13.88 -15.13 -31.45
N ASP A 288 -14.89 -15.05 -30.58
CA ASP A 288 -16.19 -15.66 -30.84
C ASP A 288 -16.93 -14.92 -31.98
N ILE A 289 -17.36 -15.68 -32.99
CA ILE A 289 -18.20 -15.19 -34.09
C ILE A 289 -19.65 -15.05 -33.58
N VAL A 290 -20.21 -13.85 -33.70
CA VAL A 290 -21.55 -13.56 -33.15
C VAL A 290 -22.70 -14.02 -34.08
N ASP A 291 -22.53 -13.89 -35.39
CA ASP A 291 -23.50 -14.32 -36.40
C ASP A 291 -22.86 -14.56 -37.79
N ASP A 292 -23.63 -15.01 -38.78
CA ASP A 292 -23.15 -15.25 -40.14
C ASP A 292 -22.70 -13.97 -40.89
N ALA A 293 -23.25 -12.80 -40.54
CA ALA A 293 -22.79 -11.53 -41.12
C ALA A 293 -21.44 -11.11 -40.52
N ASP A 294 -21.21 -11.40 -39.24
CA ASP A 294 -19.94 -11.23 -38.55
C ASP A 294 -18.85 -12.12 -39.18
N LYS A 295 -19.17 -13.39 -39.42
CA LYS A 295 -18.32 -14.33 -40.18
C LYS A 295 -17.96 -13.78 -41.57
N PHE A 296 -18.94 -13.21 -42.28
CA PHE A 296 -18.72 -12.59 -43.58
C PHE A 296 -17.84 -11.33 -43.49
N ARG A 297 -17.99 -10.50 -42.46
CA ARG A 297 -17.13 -9.32 -42.22
C ARG A 297 -15.67 -9.71 -41.97
N PHE A 298 -15.41 -10.79 -41.23
CA PHE A 298 -14.05 -11.32 -41.08
C PHE A 298 -13.49 -11.86 -42.39
N ALA A 299 -14.27 -12.61 -43.17
CA ALA A 299 -13.85 -13.12 -44.48
C ALA A 299 -13.64 -12.02 -45.56
N GLN A 300 -14.19 -10.82 -45.35
CA GLN A 300 -13.92 -9.62 -46.18
C GLN A 300 -12.78 -8.75 -45.66
N GLY A 301 -12.34 -8.96 -44.42
CA GLY A 301 -11.22 -8.26 -43.82
C GLY A 301 -9.89 -8.64 -44.47
N LYS A 302 -8.82 -8.01 -44.01
CA LYS A 302 -7.45 -8.37 -44.41
C LYS A 302 -6.60 -8.61 -43.16
N PRO A 303 -5.81 -9.69 -43.11
CA PRO A 303 -4.81 -9.86 -42.08
C PRO A 303 -3.96 -8.59 -41.94
N SER A 304 -3.85 -8.09 -40.72
CA SER A 304 -3.21 -6.79 -40.43
C SER A 304 -2.54 -6.81 -39.07
N SER A 305 -1.62 -5.86 -38.88
CA SER A 305 -0.94 -5.57 -37.62
C SER A 305 -1.31 -4.17 -37.13
N GLY A 306 -1.07 -3.92 -35.84
CA GLY A 306 -1.46 -2.68 -35.18
C GLY A 306 -2.91 -2.68 -34.69
N GLY A 307 -3.22 -1.66 -33.91
CA GLY A 307 -4.43 -1.60 -33.09
C GLY A 307 -4.20 -2.08 -31.67
N TYR A 308 -5.19 -1.82 -30.80
CA TYR A 308 -5.21 -2.31 -29.44
C TYR A 308 -6.46 -3.16 -29.21
N VAL A 309 -6.30 -4.18 -28.36
CA VAL A 309 -7.40 -4.90 -27.71
C VAL A 309 -7.46 -4.44 -26.25
N THR A 310 -8.66 -4.21 -25.70
CA THR A 310 -8.85 -3.80 -24.30
C THR A 310 -10.00 -4.58 -23.66
N GLN A 311 -9.76 -5.19 -22.51
CA GLN A 311 -10.77 -5.92 -21.73
C GLN A 311 -11.94 -5.01 -21.34
N VAL A 312 -13.14 -5.57 -21.30
CA VAL A 312 -14.37 -4.88 -20.87
C VAL A 312 -14.98 -5.67 -19.72
N LYS A 313 -14.89 -5.11 -18.51
CA LYS A 313 -15.51 -5.70 -17.32
C LYS A 313 -17.02 -5.62 -17.41
N GLN A 314 -17.69 -6.74 -17.19
CA GLN A 314 -19.15 -6.79 -17.10
C GLN A 314 -19.61 -6.67 -15.65
N PRO A 315 -20.68 -5.90 -15.37
CA PRO A 315 -21.33 -5.94 -14.07
C PRO A 315 -21.86 -7.35 -13.75
N LEU A 316 -21.62 -7.82 -12.52
CA LEU A 316 -22.10 -9.10 -12.01
C LEU A 316 -23.25 -8.86 -11.03
N VAL A 317 -24.42 -9.46 -11.29
CA VAL A 317 -25.52 -9.48 -10.31
C VAL A 317 -25.35 -10.69 -9.41
N THR A 318 -25.26 -10.47 -8.10
CA THR A 318 -25.27 -11.54 -7.08
C THR A 318 -26.54 -11.47 -6.23
N LYS A 319 -26.84 -12.56 -5.52
CA LYS A 319 -28.05 -12.73 -4.69
C LYS A 319 -27.67 -13.17 -3.28
N PHE A 320 -28.23 -12.49 -2.29
CA PHE A 320 -28.06 -12.83 -0.88
C PHE A 320 -29.27 -13.59 -0.34
N LYS A 321 -29.11 -14.26 0.80
CA LYS A 321 -30.20 -14.84 1.58
C LYS A 321 -30.37 -13.97 2.81
N ASP A 322 -31.60 -13.85 3.31
CA ASP A 322 -31.79 -13.34 4.67
C ASP A 322 -31.05 -14.22 5.70
N LEU A 323 -30.63 -13.61 6.80
CA LEU A 323 -29.85 -14.22 7.88
C LEU A 323 -30.51 -15.49 8.44
N LYS A 324 -31.85 -15.54 8.52
CA LYS A 324 -32.55 -16.72 9.06
C LYS A 324 -32.38 -17.92 8.11
N ASN A 325 -32.57 -17.71 6.81
CA ASN A 325 -32.40 -18.75 5.79
C ASN A 325 -30.92 -19.09 5.55
N ALA A 326 -30.01 -18.13 5.71
CA ALA A 326 -28.58 -18.35 5.68
C ALA A 326 -28.09 -19.20 6.86
N LEU A 327 -28.58 -18.98 8.09
CA LEU A 327 -28.21 -19.82 9.26
C LEU A 327 -28.66 -21.28 9.10
N ALA A 328 -29.82 -21.53 8.50
CA ALA A 328 -30.31 -22.89 8.27
C ALA A 328 -29.55 -23.61 7.13
N ALA A 329 -29.07 -22.86 6.14
CA ALA A 329 -28.39 -23.36 4.94
C ALA A 329 -27.31 -22.37 4.46
N PRO A 330 -26.13 -22.31 5.12
CA PRO A 330 -25.12 -21.27 4.89
C PRO A 330 -24.45 -21.35 3.52
N GLY A 331 -24.49 -22.52 2.87
CA GLY A 331 -23.81 -22.75 1.59
C GLY A 331 -22.34 -23.08 1.81
N GLU A 332 -21.48 -22.59 0.94
CA GLU A 332 -20.03 -22.71 1.08
C GLU A 332 -19.52 -21.60 2.03
N PHE A 333 -18.63 -21.96 2.95
CA PHE A 333 -17.96 -20.99 3.81
C PHE A 333 -16.68 -20.48 3.15
N LEU A 334 -16.38 -19.20 3.38
CA LEU A 334 -15.11 -18.62 2.95
C LEU A 334 -13.95 -19.20 3.77
N ILE A 335 -13.17 -20.08 3.14
CA ILE A 335 -11.91 -20.60 3.68
C ILE A 335 -10.92 -19.43 3.74
N ASN A 336 -10.45 -19.12 4.95
CA ASN A 336 -9.49 -18.04 5.21
C ASN A 336 -8.14 -18.55 5.75
N ASP A 337 -8.11 -19.78 6.29
CA ASP A 337 -6.90 -20.50 6.65
C ASP A 337 -7.03 -21.96 6.19
N PHE A 338 -6.15 -22.39 5.28
CA PHE A 338 -6.13 -23.76 4.77
C PHE A 338 -5.64 -24.80 5.80
N ALA A 339 -4.99 -24.37 6.89
CA ALA A 339 -4.70 -25.24 8.03
C ALA A 339 -5.94 -25.50 8.91
N LYS A 340 -7.01 -24.71 8.76
CA LYS A 340 -8.23 -24.76 9.60
C LYS A 340 -9.48 -25.20 8.82
N ILE A 341 -9.36 -26.13 7.87
CA ILE A 341 -10.51 -26.70 7.14
C ILE A 341 -11.52 -27.33 8.12
N GLY A 342 -12.80 -27.01 7.98
CA GLY A 342 -13.86 -27.43 8.91
C GLY A 342 -14.05 -26.50 10.13
N ARG A 343 -13.22 -25.46 10.30
CA ARG A 343 -13.30 -24.54 11.44
C ARG A 343 -14.44 -23.53 11.30
N SER A 344 -14.68 -22.99 10.10
CA SER A 344 -15.79 -22.05 9.85
C SER A 344 -17.15 -22.72 10.14
N GLU A 345 -17.28 -23.98 9.76
CA GLU A 345 -18.42 -24.86 10.02
C GLU A 345 -18.65 -25.04 11.53
N LEU A 346 -17.59 -25.34 12.28
CA LEU A 346 -17.65 -25.44 13.74
C LEU A 346 -18.05 -24.11 14.39
N LEU A 347 -17.40 -23.00 13.98
CA LEU A 347 -17.65 -21.67 14.54
C LEU A 347 -19.08 -21.20 14.26
N HIS A 348 -19.64 -21.53 13.10
CA HIS A 348 -21.04 -21.26 12.77
C HIS A 348 -22.03 -21.82 13.80
N VAL A 349 -21.77 -23.02 14.34
CA VAL A 349 -22.58 -23.60 15.43
C VAL A 349 -22.17 -23.04 16.80
N ALA A 350 -20.87 -22.80 17.02
CA ALA A 350 -20.35 -22.30 18.30
C ALA A 350 -20.85 -20.89 18.65
N PHE A 351 -20.90 -19.96 17.68
CA PHE A 351 -21.48 -18.63 17.89
C PHE A 351 -22.99 -18.70 18.20
N GLN A 352 -23.73 -19.61 17.55
CA GLN A 352 -25.15 -19.83 17.87
C GLN A 352 -25.35 -20.45 19.26
N ALA A 353 -24.43 -21.30 19.72
CA ALA A 353 -24.43 -21.83 21.08
C ALA A 353 -24.14 -20.77 22.13
N LEU A 354 -23.26 -19.81 21.82
CA LEU A 354 -22.97 -18.66 22.67
C LEU A 354 -24.18 -17.72 22.81
N ASP A 355 -24.88 -17.41 21.72
CA ASP A 355 -26.15 -16.64 21.78
C ASP A 355 -27.25 -17.40 22.56
N ALA A 356 -27.34 -18.73 22.38
CA ALA A 356 -28.27 -19.56 23.16
C ALA A 356 -27.94 -19.59 24.66
N PHE A 357 -26.66 -19.54 25.03
CA PHE A 357 -26.23 -19.36 26.43
C PHE A 357 -26.70 -18.00 26.95
N GLN A 358 -26.48 -16.92 26.19
CA GLN A 358 -26.96 -15.59 26.59
C GLN A 358 -28.48 -15.53 26.74
N GLU A 359 -29.27 -16.09 25.82
CA GLU A 359 -30.74 -16.07 25.95
C GLU A 359 -31.20 -16.83 27.22
N LYS A 360 -30.54 -17.95 27.55
CA LYS A 360 -30.80 -18.70 28.79
C LYS A 360 -30.38 -17.94 30.05
N HIS A 361 -29.27 -17.21 30.00
CA HIS A 361 -28.67 -16.46 31.13
C HIS A 361 -28.97 -14.94 31.08
N GLN A 362 -30.12 -14.54 30.53
CA GLN A 362 -30.64 -13.17 30.57
C GLN A 362 -29.71 -12.09 29.96
N GLY A 363 -28.96 -12.47 28.92
CA GLY A 363 -28.01 -11.62 28.20
C GLY A 363 -26.57 -11.70 28.71
N ILE A 364 -26.31 -12.45 29.78
CA ILE A 364 -24.98 -12.58 30.39
C ILE A 364 -24.13 -13.58 29.58
N TYR A 365 -22.88 -13.20 29.27
CA TYR A 365 -21.88 -14.08 28.65
C TYR A 365 -21.27 -15.06 29.67
N PRO A 366 -20.73 -16.21 29.23
CA PRO A 366 -19.85 -17.05 30.05
C PRO A 366 -18.78 -16.25 30.79
N LYS A 367 -18.48 -16.63 32.04
CA LYS A 367 -17.45 -15.98 32.83
C LYS A 367 -16.06 -16.29 32.27
N PRO A 368 -15.11 -15.32 32.33
CA PRO A 368 -13.73 -15.53 31.91
C PRO A 368 -13.10 -16.76 32.56
N GLY A 369 -12.50 -17.63 31.75
CA GLY A 369 -11.83 -18.85 32.21
C GLY A 369 -12.71 -19.90 32.93
N CYS A 370 -14.04 -19.74 32.97
CA CYS A 370 -14.93 -20.66 33.67
C CYS A 370 -15.16 -21.95 32.89
N MET A 371 -14.85 -23.08 33.52
CA MET A 371 -14.97 -24.40 32.91
C MET A 371 -16.44 -24.85 32.82
N GLU A 372 -17.24 -24.59 33.85
CA GLU A 372 -18.64 -24.97 33.93
C GLU A 372 -19.49 -24.26 32.86
N ASP A 373 -19.33 -22.95 32.72
CA ASP A 373 -20.01 -22.17 31.67
C ASP A 373 -19.56 -22.67 30.28
N SER A 374 -18.29 -23.06 30.12
CA SER A 374 -17.76 -23.61 28.86
C SER A 374 -18.29 -25.00 28.53
N GLU A 375 -18.46 -25.89 29.51
CA GLU A 375 -19.15 -27.17 29.35
C GLU A 375 -20.62 -26.97 28.96
N GLU A 376 -21.28 -25.93 29.49
CA GLU A 376 -22.64 -25.57 29.08
C GLU A 376 -22.71 -25.09 27.63
N VAL A 377 -21.81 -24.21 27.17
CA VAL A 377 -21.76 -23.79 25.75
C VAL A 377 -21.49 -24.99 24.82
N ILE A 378 -20.61 -25.92 25.21
CA ILE A 378 -20.40 -27.18 24.48
C ILE A 378 -21.69 -28.00 24.41
N ALA A 379 -22.42 -28.16 25.52
CA ALA A 379 -23.67 -28.90 25.55
C ALA A 379 -24.76 -28.27 24.67
N LEU A 380 -24.85 -26.92 24.65
CA LEU A 380 -25.74 -26.17 23.77
C LEU A 380 -25.37 -26.36 22.29
N ALA A 381 -24.08 -26.32 21.94
CA ALA A 381 -23.61 -26.55 20.57
C ALA A 381 -23.97 -27.96 20.07
N LEU A 382 -23.80 -28.99 20.91
CA LEU A 382 -24.17 -30.37 20.60
C LEU A 382 -25.68 -30.54 20.38
N GLU A 383 -26.51 -29.91 21.21
CA GLU A 383 -27.97 -29.98 21.09
C GLU A 383 -28.49 -29.18 19.87
N LEU A 384 -27.93 -27.99 19.59
CA LEU A 384 -28.25 -27.23 18.37
C LEU A 384 -27.90 -28.02 17.09
N ASN A 385 -26.74 -28.67 17.05
CA ASN A 385 -26.33 -29.51 15.92
C ASN A 385 -27.29 -30.68 15.69
N LYS A 386 -27.73 -31.33 16.78
CA LYS A 386 -28.73 -32.41 16.76
C LYS A 386 -30.12 -31.93 16.34
N GLN A 387 -30.54 -30.73 16.74
CA GLN A 387 -31.81 -30.13 16.30
C GLN A 387 -31.78 -29.77 14.81
N SER A 388 -30.65 -29.27 14.32
CA SER A 388 -30.44 -28.97 12.89
C SER A 388 -30.48 -30.25 12.06
N ALA A 389 -29.84 -31.33 12.53
CA ALA A 389 -29.93 -32.66 11.92
C ALA A 389 -31.39 -33.15 11.80
N ALA A 390 -32.20 -32.99 12.84
CA ALA A 390 -33.60 -33.40 12.86
C ALA A 390 -34.48 -32.62 11.86
N LYS A 391 -34.11 -31.37 11.55
CA LYS A 391 -34.78 -30.52 10.56
C LYS A 391 -34.22 -30.65 9.14
N LYS A 392 -33.09 -31.35 8.95
CA LYS A 392 -32.28 -31.38 7.72
C LYS A 392 -31.68 -30.00 7.36
N GLU A 393 -31.36 -29.22 8.39
CA GLU A 393 -30.56 -27.99 8.31
C GLU A 393 -29.06 -28.35 8.35
N PHE A 394 -28.19 -27.35 8.25
CA PHE A 394 -26.74 -27.52 8.32
C PHE A 394 -26.25 -28.17 9.64
N ILE A 395 -25.26 -29.06 9.54
CA ILE A 395 -24.65 -29.76 10.68
C ILE A 395 -23.14 -29.87 10.56
N VAL A 396 -22.49 -30.09 11.70
CA VAL A 396 -21.05 -30.32 11.86
C VAL A 396 -20.83 -31.73 12.39
N ASP A 397 -20.27 -32.63 11.56
CA ASP A 397 -20.09 -34.04 11.91
C ASP A 397 -19.05 -34.27 13.03
N ASN A 398 -17.97 -33.48 13.03
CA ASN A 398 -16.85 -33.60 13.96
C ASN A 398 -17.01 -32.77 15.26
N ILE A 399 -18.20 -32.25 15.55
CA ILE A 399 -18.45 -31.38 16.72
C ILE A 399 -18.16 -32.06 18.07
N THR A 400 -18.21 -33.40 18.12
CA THR A 400 -17.99 -34.19 19.35
C THR A 400 -16.51 -34.42 19.69
N THR A 401 -15.59 -34.12 18.77
CA THR A 401 -14.15 -34.34 18.94
C THR A 401 -13.55 -33.46 20.04
N ALA A 402 -12.41 -33.88 20.60
CA ALA A 402 -11.71 -33.11 21.63
C ALA A 402 -11.26 -31.72 21.13
N GLU A 403 -10.81 -31.64 19.88
CA GLU A 403 -10.37 -30.39 19.25
C GLU A 403 -11.54 -29.41 19.03
N SER A 404 -12.70 -29.90 18.53
CA SER A 404 -13.90 -29.08 18.41
C SER A 404 -14.35 -28.51 19.77
N LYS A 405 -14.33 -29.35 20.82
CA LYS A 405 -14.66 -28.92 22.19
C LYS A 405 -13.68 -27.90 22.75
N LYS A 406 -12.36 -28.09 22.53
CA LYS A 406 -11.30 -27.16 22.96
C LYS A 406 -11.51 -25.77 22.37
N VAL A 407 -11.94 -25.67 21.10
CA VAL A 407 -12.22 -24.38 20.46
C VAL A 407 -13.54 -23.76 20.92
N ILE A 408 -14.60 -24.54 21.15
CA ILE A 408 -15.83 -24.00 21.77
C ILE A 408 -15.55 -23.49 23.20
N GLN A 409 -14.73 -24.21 23.98
CA GLN A 409 -14.27 -23.75 25.30
C GLN A 409 -13.50 -22.43 25.21
N ALA A 410 -12.56 -22.30 24.27
CA ALA A 410 -11.82 -21.06 24.06
C ALA A 410 -12.72 -19.88 23.68
N LEU A 411 -13.72 -20.10 22.82
CA LEU A 411 -14.73 -19.08 22.47
C LEU A 411 -15.53 -18.65 23.71
N SER A 412 -16.01 -19.62 24.50
CA SER A 412 -16.73 -19.37 25.74
C SER A 412 -15.88 -18.54 26.73
N ALA A 413 -14.68 -19.02 27.05
CA ALA A 413 -13.79 -18.42 28.04
C ALA A 413 -13.36 -16.98 27.69
N GLY A 414 -13.24 -16.62 26.41
CA GLY A 414 -12.89 -15.26 25.96
C GLY A 414 -14.08 -14.37 25.56
N SER A 415 -15.32 -14.87 25.66
CA SER A 415 -16.51 -14.26 25.00
C SER A 415 -16.90 -12.85 25.45
N THR A 416 -16.50 -12.46 26.67
CA THR A 416 -16.75 -11.14 27.26
C THR A 416 -15.81 -10.05 26.73
N GLY A 417 -14.62 -10.40 26.25
CA GLY A 417 -13.59 -9.45 25.83
C GLY A 417 -13.76 -8.98 24.38
N VAL A 418 -13.46 -7.69 24.14
CA VAL A 418 -13.25 -7.14 22.79
C VAL A 418 -11.86 -6.52 22.76
N ILE A 419 -10.92 -7.22 22.15
CA ILE A 419 -9.50 -6.87 22.13
C ILE A 419 -9.16 -5.99 20.92
N SER A 420 -8.23 -5.06 21.07
CA SER A 420 -7.83 -4.15 19.98
C SER A 420 -7.41 -4.87 18.68
N PRO A 421 -6.64 -5.98 18.69
CA PRO A 421 -6.26 -6.69 17.47
C PRO A 421 -7.47 -7.20 16.66
N MET A 422 -8.47 -7.77 17.33
CA MET A 422 -9.68 -8.28 16.68
C MET A 422 -10.59 -7.13 16.21
N ALA A 423 -10.69 -6.05 17.00
CA ALA A 423 -11.39 -4.84 16.60
C ALA A 423 -10.79 -4.24 15.32
N ALA A 424 -9.47 -4.09 15.24
CA ALA A 424 -8.75 -3.61 14.06
C ALA A 424 -8.92 -4.55 12.85
N PHE A 425 -8.77 -5.85 13.06
CA PHE A 425 -8.91 -6.87 12.01
C PHE A 425 -10.31 -6.86 11.37
N LEU A 426 -11.36 -7.11 12.17
CA LEU A 426 -12.74 -7.13 11.66
C LEU A 426 -13.22 -5.74 11.25
N GLY A 427 -12.81 -4.67 11.95
CA GLY A 427 -13.21 -3.31 11.62
C GLY A 427 -12.63 -2.82 10.29
N GLY A 428 -11.47 -3.33 9.89
CA GLY A 428 -10.93 -3.17 8.53
C GLY A 428 -11.79 -3.89 7.48
N ILE A 429 -12.11 -5.17 7.71
CA ILE A 429 -12.92 -5.99 6.78
C ILE A 429 -14.34 -5.43 6.64
N VAL A 430 -15.07 -5.28 7.75
CA VAL A 430 -16.45 -4.78 7.78
C VAL A 430 -16.55 -3.34 7.29
N GLY A 431 -15.56 -2.50 7.62
CA GLY A 431 -15.42 -1.18 7.03
C GLY A 431 -15.39 -1.25 5.51
N GLN A 432 -14.63 -2.19 4.92
CA GLN A 432 -14.60 -2.40 3.47
C GLN A 432 -15.94 -2.95 2.93
N GLU A 433 -16.58 -3.93 3.59
CA GLU A 433 -17.88 -4.45 3.15
C GLU A 433 -18.96 -3.35 3.09
N VAL A 434 -18.94 -2.38 4.02
CA VAL A 434 -19.79 -1.16 3.92
C VAL A 434 -19.48 -0.37 2.65
N LEU A 435 -18.20 -0.17 2.30
CA LEU A 435 -17.84 0.53 1.07
C LEU A 435 -18.31 -0.24 -0.17
N LYS A 436 -18.24 -1.57 -0.18
CA LYS A 436 -18.78 -2.41 -1.26
C LYS A 436 -20.29 -2.20 -1.39
N ALA A 437 -21.05 -2.32 -0.30
CA ALA A 437 -22.49 -2.10 -0.27
C ALA A 437 -22.93 -0.71 -0.80
N CYS A 438 -22.15 0.32 -0.49
CA CYS A 438 -22.39 1.70 -0.92
C CYS A 438 -21.96 1.98 -2.38
N SER A 439 -20.98 1.25 -2.91
CA SER A 439 -20.36 1.57 -4.21
C SER A 439 -20.61 0.56 -5.32
N GLY A 440 -21.01 -0.68 -5.03
CA GLY A 440 -21.01 -1.77 -6.00
C GLY A 440 -19.60 -2.13 -6.52
N LYS A 441 -18.53 -1.65 -5.90
CA LYS A 441 -17.15 -2.01 -6.25
C LYS A 441 -16.64 -3.12 -5.33
N PHE A 442 -15.88 -4.03 -5.92
CA PHE A 442 -15.35 -5.27 -5.37
C PHE A 442 -16.41 -6.35 -5.09
N THR A 443 -15.95 -7.60 -4.98
CA THR A 443 -16.79 -8.74 -4.64
C THR A 443 -17.06 -8.75 -3.13
N PRO A 444 -18.31 -8.77 -2.65
CA PRO A 444 -18.62 -8.87 -1.22
C PRO A 444 -18.31 -10.25 -0.61
N ILE A 445 -18.25 -10.34 0.72
CA ILE A 445 -18.30 -11.62 1.42
C ILE A 445 -19.67 -12.27 1.18
N GLN A 446 -19.69 -13.50 0.67
CA GLN A 446 -20.91 -14.22 0.33
C GLN A 446 -20.94 -15.60 1.01
N GLN A 447 -21.51 -15.77 2.21
CA GLN A 447 -22.16 -14.75 3.05
C GLN A 447 -21.62 -14.69 4.47
N PHE A 448 -21.05 -15.79 4.96
CA PHE A 448 -20.41 -15.86 6.28
C PHE A 448 -18.88 -15.88 6.16
N PHE A 449 -18.23 -15.15 7.06
CA PHE A 449 -16.81 -15.25 7.35
C PHE A 449 -16.64 -15.47 8.85
N TYR A 450 -15.89 -16.51 9.23
CA TYR A 450 -15.52 -16.82 10.61
C TYR A 450 -14.00 -16.87 10.70
N PHE A 451 -13.45 -16.31 11.77
CA PHE A 451 -12.02 -16.26 12.02
C PHE A 451 -11.73 -16.57 13.48
N ASP A 452 -10.60 -17.24 13.72
CA ASP A 452 -10.03 -17.39 15.05
C ASP A 452 -8.50 -17.29 15.02
N ALA A 453 -7.94 -16.78 16.11
CA ALA A 453 -6.50 -16.76 16.39
C ALA A 453 -6.20 -17.46 17.73
N VAL A 454 -6.74 -18.67 17.94
CA VAL A 454 -6.57 -19.44 19.19
C VAL A 454 -5.11 -19.72 19.55
N GLU A 455 -4.22 -19.70 18.55
CA GLU A 455 -2.77 -19.83 18.70
C GLU A 455 -2.16 -18.74 19.62
N CYS A 456 -2.86 -17.61 19.78
CA CYS A 456 -2.48 -16.49 20.65
C CYS A 456 -2.86 -16.71 22.13
N LEU A 457 -3.73 -17.66 22.46
CA LEU A 457 -4.22 -17.81 23.83
C LEU A 457 -3.16 -18.44 24.75
N PRO A 458 -3.08 -18.02 26.03
CA PRO A 458 -2.23 -18.68 27.01
C PRO A 458 -2.86 -20.03 27.41
N ASP A 459 -2.02 -20.99 27.76
CA ASP A 459 -2.47 -22.35 28.09
C ASP A 459 -3.37 -22.38 29.34
N ALA A 460 -3.29 -21.34 30.17
CA ALA A 460 -4.15 -21.07 31.32
C ALA A 460 -5.66 -21.10 31.00
N VAL A 461 -6.06 -20.72 29.77
CA VAL A 461 -7.46 -20.80 29.28
C VAL A 461 -8.00 -22.23 29.32
N TYR A 462 -7.11 -23.22 29.16
CA TYR A 462 -7.45 -24.64 29.18
C TYR A 462 -7.21 -25.31 30.53
N ALA A 463 -6.61 -24.60 31.49
CA ALA A 463 -6.18 -25.14 32.78
C ALA A 463 -7.19 -24.96 33.94
N GLY A 464 -8.30 -24.27 33.70
CA GLY A 464 -9.32 -24.00 34.74
C GLY A 464 -8.83 -23.02 35.81
N THR A 465 -8.30 -21.87 35.39
CA THR A 465 -7.70 -20.84 36.26
C THR A 465 -8.43 -19.49 36.14
N PRO A 466 -9.73 -19.41 36.48
CA PRO A 466 -10.55 -18.20 36.24
C PRO A 466 -10.04 -16.94 36.95
N GLU A 467 -9.28 -17.07 38.04
CA GLU A 467 -8.68 -15.96 38.77
C GLU A 467 -7.66 -15.17 37.93
N GLU A 468 -6.95 -15.84 37.02
CA GLU A 468 -5.98 -15.23 36.10
C GLU A 468 -6.66 -14.27 35.09
N PHE A 469 -7.92 -14.54 34.76
CA PHE A 469 -8.75 -13.81 33.80
C PHE A 469 -9.76 -12.87 34.47
N ALA A 470 -9.68 -12.66 35.79
CA ALA A 470 -10.56 -11.76 36.51
C ALA A 470 -10.30 -10.30 36.10
N ALA A 471 -11.36 -9.51 35.91
CA ALA A 471 -11.24 -8.08 35.65
C ALA A 471 -10.55 -7.36 36.83
N ALA A 472 -9.51 -6.57 36.54
CA ALA A 472 -8.69 -5.91 37.54
C ALA A 472 -9.21 -4.52 37.95
N GLY A 473 -10.30 -4.04 37.35
CA GLY A 473 -10.79 -2.67 37.51
C GLY A 473 -9.91 -1.66 36.76
N SER A 474 -9.33 -2.08 35.64
CA SER A 474 -8.36 -1.34 34.84
C SER A 474 -8.86 -1.10 33.42
N ARG A 475 -8.30 -0.11 32.72
CA ARG A 475 -8.57 0.09 31.29
C ARG A 475 -8.22 -1.11 30.38
N TYR A 476 -7.51 -2.11 30.91
CA TYR A 476 -7.08 -3.31 30.20
C TYR A 476 -7.97 -4.53 30.46
N ASP A 477 -9.05 -4.38 31.24
CA ASP A 477 -9.91 -5.51 31.65
C ASP A 477 -10.40 -6.32 30.44
N GLY A 478 -10.79 -5.66 29.34
CA GLY A 478 -11.24 -6.33 28.11
C GLY A 478 -10.17 -7.17 27.38
N GLN A 479 -8.88 -7.01 27.73
CA GLN A 479 -7.76 -7.84 27.29
C GLN A 479 -7.36 -8.88 28.35
N ILE A 480 -7.40 -8.52 29.64
CA ILE A 480 -7.13 -9.42 30.77
C ILE A 480 -8.10 -10.61 30.78
N VAL A 481 -9.39 -10.39 30.51
CA VAL A 481 -10.40 -11.48 30.42
C VAL A 481 -10.15 -12.48 29.28
N VAL A 482 -9.16 -12.24 28.41
CA VAL A 482 -8.79 -13.11 27.27
C VAL A 482 -7.39 -13.70 27.41
N PHE A 483 -6.41 -12.90 27.86
CA PHE A 483 -4.99 -13.29 27.92
C PHE A 483 -4.40 -13.37 29.33
N GLY A 484 -5.17 -13.01 30.36
CA GLY A 484 -4.73 -13.04 31.75
C GLY A 484 -3.90 -11.83 32.19
N GLN A 485 -3.85 -11.63 33.50
CA GLN A 485 -3.08 -10.58 34.16
C GLN A 485 -1.57 -10.71 33.90
N ALA A 486 -1.02 -11.93 33.87
CA ALA A 486 0.39 -12.19 33.66
C ALA A 486 0.87 -11.75 32.26
N MET A 487 0.05 -11.95 31.23
CA MET A 487 0.36 -11.47 29.88
C MET A 487 0.28 -9.95 29.83
N GLN A 488 -0.74 -9.35 30.45
CA GLN A 488 -0.86 -7.89 30.52
C GLN A 488 0.35 -7.24 31.18
N ASP A 489 0.85 -7.81 32.29
CA ASP A 489 2.03 -7.29 33.00
C ASP A 489 3.36 -7.53 32.27
N LYS A 490 3.40 -8.46 31.31
CA LYS A 490 4.50 -8.59 30.36
C LYS A 490 4.44 -7.49 29.30
N ILE A 491 3.27 -7.27 28.69
CA ILE A 491 3.05 -6.24 27.64
C ILE A 491 3.44 -4.83 28.14
N LYS A 492 3.08 -4.48 29.38
CA LYS A 492 3.45 -3.19 30.00
C LYS A 492 4.95 -2.91 29.99
N LYS A 493 5.80 -3.94 30.10
CA LYS A 493 7.26 -3.83 30.28
C LYS A 493 8.06 -3.82 28.97
N LEU A 494 7.40 -3.91 27.82
CA LEU A 494 8.08 -4.01 26.53
C LEU A 494 8.66 -2.67 26.07
N ASN A 495 9.90 -2.70 25.59
CA ASN A 495 10.55 -1.60 24.87
C ASN A 495 10.39 -1.85 23.37
N MET A 496 9.61 -1.04 22.68
CA MET A 496 9.30 -1.27 21.26
C MET A 496 9.81 -0.12 20.40
N PHE A 497 10.44 -0.44 19.27
CA PHE A 497 10.80 0.55 18.26
C PHE A 497 9.87 0.43 17.06
N LEU A 498 9.17 1.52 16.72
CA LEU A 498 8.34 1.66 15.53
C LEU A 498 9.06 2.55 14.51
N VAL A 499 9.31 1.98 13.33
CA VAL A 499 9.96 2.67 12.22
C VAL A 499 8.91 3.03 11.17
N GLY A 500 8.54 4.31 11.12
CA GLY A 500 7.45 4.85 10.32
C GLY A 500 6.22 5.21 11.17
N ALA A 501 5.73 6.44 11.02
CA ALA A 501 4.52 6.98 11.63
C ALA A 501 3.43 7.28 10.58
N GLY A 502 3.55 6.62 9.41
CA GLY A 502 2.56 6.65 8.32
C GLY A 502 1.27 5.88 8.64
N ALA A 503 0.64 5.28 7.62
CA ALA A 503 -0.67 4.63 7.76
C ALA A 503 -0.65 3.46 8.76
N ILE A 504 0.24 2.50 8.54
CA ILE A 504 0.45 1.34 9.44
C ILE A 504 0.94 1.84 10.81
N GLY A 505 1.82 2.84 10.85
CA GLY A 505 2.33 3.40 12.11
C GLY A 505 1.23 3.98 12.98
N CYS A 506 0.31 4.76 12.42
CA CYS A 506 -0.86 5.29 13.14
C CYS A 506 -1.75 4.19 13.72
N GLU A 507 -2.05 3.15 12.93
CA GLU A 507 -2.85 2.00 13.39
C GLU A 507 -2.12 1.20 14.47
N MET A 508 -0.81 0.96 14.31
CA MET A 508 0.00 0.19 15.25
C MET A 508 0.08 0.89 16.60
N LEU A 509 0.32 2.21 16.61
CA LEU A 509 0.37 3.01 17.83
C LEU A 509 -0.97 3.05 18.56
N LYS A 510 -2.11 3.10 17.85
CA LYS A 510 -3.43 2.94 18.49
C LYS A 510 -3.57 1.55 19.12
N ASN A 511 -3.21 0.48 18.41
CA ASN A 511 -3.30 -0.87 18.95
C ASN A 511 -2.41 -1.02 20.20
N TRP A 512 -1.16 -0.56 20.15
CA TRP A 512 -0.24 -0.56 21.29
C TRP A 512 -0.73 0.28 22.47
N ALA A 513 -1.35 1.45 22.22
CA ALA A 513 -1.96 2.26 23.27
C ALA A 513 -3.13 1.54 23.97
N MET A 514 -3.98 0.84 23.21
CA MET A 514 -5.09 0.04 23.75
C MET A 514 -4.62 -1.22 24.48
N MET A 515 -3.61 -1.91 23.92
CA MET A 515 -3.00 -3.11 24.50
C MET A 515 -2.15 -2.81 25.76
N GLY A 516 -1.73 -1.55 25.95
CA GLY A 516 -0.90 -1.13 27.08
C GLY A 516 0.59 -1.42 26.92
N VAL A 517 1.09 -1.44 25.68
CA VAL A 517 2.53 -1.56 25.40
C VAL A 517 3.26 -0.37 26.03
N ALA A 518 4.37 -0.63 26.73
CA ALA A 518 5.19 0.39 27.37
C ALA A 518 4.46 1.33 28.35
N SER A 519 3.44 0.86 29.08
CA SER A 519 2.86 1.58 30.23
C SER A 519 3.47 1.19 31.59
N GLY A 520 4.54 0.40 31.57
CA GLY A 520 5.41 0.16 32.72
C GLY A 520 6.34 1.35 32.98
N LYS A 521 6.81 1.48 34.22
CA LYS A 521 7.61 2.65 34.66
C LYS A 521 8.91 2.85 33.87
N ASP A 522 9.60 1.75 33.57
CA ASP A 522 10.95 1.74 32.99
C ASP A 522 10.95 1.18 31.56
N SER A 523 9.82 1.32 30.84
CA SER A 523 9.63 0.91 29.44
C SER A 523 9.17 2.05 28.54
N ALA A 524 9.43 1.99 27.22
CA ALA A 524 9.04 3.01 26.25
C ALA A 524 8.72 2.48 24.83
N ILE A 525 7.82 3.18 24.13
CA ILE A 525 7.68 3.10 22.67
C ILE A 525 8.55 4.19 22.03
N HIS A 526 9.51 3.79 21.21
CA HIS A 526 10.31 4.68 20.38
C HIS A 526 9.68 4.78 18.99
N ILE A 527 9.45 5.98 18.47
CA ILE A 527 8.83 6.21 17.15
C ILE A 527 9.75 7.09 16.33
N THR A 528 10.12 6.67 15.12
CA THR A 528 10.85 7.55 14.19
C THR A 528 10.20 7.62 12.82
N ASP A 529 10.14 8.83 12.28
CA ASP A 529 9.65 9.14 10.93
C ASP A 529 10.20 10.53 10.57
N MET A 530 10.87 10.67 9.41
CA MET A 530 11.43 11.95 8.97
C MET A 530 10.41 12.89 8.31
N ASP A 531 9.24 12.37 7.93
CA ASP A 531 8.28 13.11 7.14
C ASP A 531 7.44 14.09 7.97
N THR A 532 6.93 15.11 7.28
CA THR A 532 5.85 15.95 7.80
C THR A 532 4.48 15.48 7.31
N ILE A 533 3.42 15.91 7.99
CA ILE A 533 2.04 15.54 7.67
C ILE A 533 1.55 16.33 6.46
N GLU A 534 1.09 15.63 5.42
CA GLU A 534 0.44 16.22 4.23
C GLU A 534 -1.09 16.15 4.33
N LYS A 535 -1.81 16.93 3.51
CA LYS A 535 -3.28 16.79 3.35
C LYS A 535 -3.69 15.38 2.88
N SER A 536 -2.90 14.80 1.96
CA SER A 536 -3.12 13.46 1.38
C SER A 536 -3.08 12.33 2.41
N ASN A 537 -2.49 12.59 3.59
CA ASN A 537 -2.26 11.60 4.64
C ASN A 537 -3.52 11.39 5.49
N LEU A 538 -4.31 12.45 5.70
CA LEU A 538 -5.42 12.50 6.68
C LEU A 538 -6.51 11.45 6.42
N ASN A 539 -6.73 11.05 5.16
CA ASN A 539 -7.68 9.99 4.77
C ASN A 539 -7.33 8.59 5.32
N ARG A 540 -6.11 8.33 5.79
CA ARG A 540 -5.72 7.03 6.38
C ARG A 540 -4.85 7.10 7.63
N GLN A 541 -4.26 8.26 7.94
CA GLN A 541 -3.41 8.49 9.11
C GLN A 541 -4.22 9.20 10.19
N PHE A 542 -5.18 8.46 10.78
CA PHE A 542 -6.29 9.01 11.56
C PHE A 542 -5.90 9.65 12.91
N LEU A 543 -4.64 9.52 13.34
CA LEU A 543 -4.10 10.24 14.50
C LEU A 543 -3.90 11.73 14.21
N PHE A 544 -3.88 12.14 12.94
CA PHE A 544 -3.63 13.51 12.52
C PHE A 544 -4.92 14.27 12.23
N ARG A 545 -4.88 15.61 12.25
CA ARG A 545 -5.98 16.50 11.87
C ARG A 545 -5.46 17.56 10.89
N SER A 546 -6.35 18.29 10.24
CA SER A 546 -5.97 19.37 9.29
C SER A 546 -5.10 20.48 9.92
N LYS A 547 -5.18 20.68 11.24
CA LYS A 547 -4.30 21.61 12.01
C LYS A 547 -2.86 21.12 12.17
N ASP A 548 -2.60 19.84 11.92
CA ASP A 548 -1.30 19.19 12.14
C ASP A 548 -0.46 19.07 10.87
N VAL A 549 -0.99 19.49 9.71
CA VAL A 549 -0.28 19.56 8.43
C VAL A 549 0.99 20.42 8.57
N GLN A 550 2.09 19.99 7.92
CA GLN A 550 3.46 20.49 8.07
C GLN A 550 4.16 20.21 9.42
N GLN A 551 3.52 19.53 10.38
CA GLN A 551 4.21 19.04 11.59
C GLN A 551 4.79 17.63 11.36
N ALA A 552 5.84 17.26 12.10
CA ALA A 552 6.49 15.94 11.97
C ALA A 552 5.57 14.79 12.44
N LYS A 553 5.41 13.75 11.62
CA LYS A 553 4.44 12.65 11.85
C LYS A 553 4.63 11.98 13.21
N SER A 554 5.86 11.57 13.53
CA SER A 554 6.20 10.87 14.78
C SER A 554 5.81 11.67 16.03
N SER A 555 6.07 12.98 16.03
CA SER A 555 5.80 13.89 17.15
C SER A 555 4.32 14.14 17.37
N VAL A 556 3.52 14.23 16.30
CA VAL A 556 2.06 14.34 16.43
C VAL A 556 1.44 13.01 16.85
N ALA A 557 1.91 11.89 16.28
CA ALA A 557 1.43 10.55 16.62
C ALA A 557 1.64 10.24 18.11
N ALA A 558 2.83 10.53 18.64
CA ALA A 558 3.17 10.40 20.06
C ALA A 558 2.23 11.19 21.00
N ARG A 559 1.83 12.42 20.60
CA ARG A 559 0.84 13.20 21.36
C ARG A 559 -0.53 12.55 21.31
N ALA A 560 -1.00 12.19 20.11
CA ALA A 560 -2.34 11.64 19.90
C ALA A 560 -2.57 10.35 20.68
N ILE A 561 -1.61 9.42 20.69
CA ILE A 561 -1.76 8.17 21.45
C ILE A 561 -1.69 8.38 22.97
N LYS A 562 -1.01 9.43 23.44
CA LYS A 562 -0.98 9.77 24.87
C LYS A 562 -2.28 10.43 25.35
N GLU A 563 -3.08 10.99 24.43
CA GLU A 563 -4.48 11.35 24.71
C GLU A 563 -5.38 10.11 24.81
N MET A 564 -5.14 9.08 23.99
CA MET A 564 -5.89 7.80 24.04
C MET A 564 -5.52 6.94 25.26
N ASN A 565 -4.24 6.96 25.64
CA ASN A 565 -3.75 6.33 26.86
C ASN A 565 -2.69 7.19 27.58
N PRO A 566 -3.05 7.83 28.70
CA PRO A 566 -2.09 8.61 29.49
C PRO A 566 -0.90 7.81 30.04
N ASP A 567 -1.09 6.49 30.26
CA ASP A 567 -0.13 5.63 30.94
C ASP A 567 1.07 5.22 30.05
N ILE A 568 0.94 5.31 28.72
CA ILE A 568 2.03 4.87 27.83
C ILE A 568 3.19 5.86 27.78
N ASN A 569 4.40 5.31 27.81
CA ASN A 569 5.63 6.05 27.61
C ASN A 569 6.02 6.03 26.14
N VAL A 570 6.32 7.21 25.59
CA VAL A 570 6.61 7.37 24.16
C VAL A 570 7.70 8.42 23.94
N HIS A 571 8.63 8.10 23.06
CA HIS A 571 9.70 8.98 22.59
C HIS A 571 9.63 9.09 21.07
N ALA A 572 9.52 10.32 20.56
CA ALA A 572 9.46 10.60 19.13
C ALA A 572 10.80 11.15 18.62
N TYR A 573 11.22 10.65 17.46
CA TYR A 573 12.40 11.04 16.71
C TYR A 573 11.98 11.44 15.29
N VAL A 574 12.74 12.32 14.66
CA VAL A 574 12.48 12.83 13.29
C VAL A 574 13.58 12.41 12.31
N SER A 575 14.30 11.35 12.66
CA SER A 575 15.45 10.87 11.91
C SER A 575 15.00 9.83 10.88
N ARG A 576 15.52 9.94 9.65
CA ARG A 576 15.49 8.81 8.71
C ARG A 576 16.30 7.67 9.32
N VAL A 577 15.84 6.44 9.18
CA VAL A 577 16.60 5.26 9.61
C VAL A 577 17.48 4.78 8.47
N GLY A 578 18.76 4.61 8.79
CA GLY A 578 19.85 4.36 7.85
C GLY A 578 21.21 4.59 8.53
N ALA A 579 22.29 4.37 7.79
CA ALA A 579 23.66 4.49 8.29
C ALA A 579 23.98 5.88 8.89
N GLU A 580 23.33 6.94 8.38
CA GLU A 580 23.42 8.32 8.85
C GLU A 580 22.84 8.56 10.25
N SER A 581 22.06 7.60 10.77
CA SER A 581 21.31 7.72 12.04
C SER A 581 21.86 6.83 13.17
N GLU A 582 22.90 6.04 12.91
CA GLU A 582 23.44 5.06 13.87
C GLU A 582 24.07 5.71 15.11
N ASP A 583 24.42 7.00 15.05
CA ASP A 583 24.80 7.78 16.23
C ASP A 583 23.66 7.89 17.27
N GLN A 584 22.41 7.91 16.80
CA GLN A 584 21.20 7.94 17.62
C GLN A 584 20.65 6.54 17.88
N PHE A 585 20.61 5.67 16.87
CA PHE A 585 20.17 4.28 16.97
C PHE A 585 21.38 3.33 17.05
N ASN A 586 22.17 3.52 18.11
CA ASN A 586 23.42 2.80 18.38
C ASN A 586 23.19 1.45 19.09
N ASP A 587 24.29 0.78 19.45
CA ASP A 587 24.27 -0.51 20.16
C ASP A 587 23.44 -0.47 21.45
N ASP A 588 23.60 0.55 22.31
CA ASP A 588 22.83 0.68 23.56
C ASP A 588 21.33 0.84 23.31
N PHE A 589 20.95 1.55 22.24
CA PHE A 589 19.55 1.70 21.85
C PHE A 589 18.96 0.33 21.46
N PHE A 590 19.55 -0.36 20.49
CA PHE A 590 19.03 -1.63 20.00
C PHE A 590 19.06 -2.74 21.06
N GLU A 591 20.13 -2.84 21.87
CA GLU A 591 20.26 -3.82 22.95
C GLU A 591 19.26 -3.61 24.10
N SER A 592 18.62 -2.42 24.18
CA SER A 592 17.55 -2.14 25.15
C SER A 592 16.13 -2.55 24.68
N LEU A 593 15.96 -2.89 23.40
CA LEU A 593 14.66 -3.18 22.81
C LEU A 593 14.18 -4.60 23.11
N SER A 594 12.86 -4.75 23.19
CA SER A 594 12.15 -6.03 23.19
C SER A 594 11.76 -6.48 21.77
N GLY A 595 11.73 -5.56 20.81
CA GLY A 595 11.42 -5.85 19.41
C GLY A 595 11.22 -4.59 18.55
N VAL A 596 11.11 -4.81 17.24
CA VAL A 596 10.96 -3.77 16.22
C VAL A 596 9.69 -4.01 15.41
N CYS A 597 8.92 -2.96 15.11
CA CYS A 597 7.85 -2.99 14.11
C CYS A 597 8.17 -2.01 12.98
N THR A 598 8.02 -2.48 11.75
CA THR A 598 8.23 -1.69 10.54
C THR A 598 6.88 -1.27 9.95
N ALA A 599 6.75 0.04 9.68
CA ALA A 599 5.59 0.68 9.09
C ALA A 599 6.01 1.49 7.85
N LEU A 600 6.85 0.85 7.03
CA LEU A 600 7.62 1.43 5.93
C LEU A 600 6.90 1.36 4.58
N ASP A 601 7.33 2.18 3.62
CA ASP A 601 6.77 2.26 2.27
C ASP A 601 7.73 1.82 1.15
N ASN A 602 9.00 1.60 1.48
CA ASN A 602 10.06 1.20 0.55
C ASN A 602 10.78 -0.08 1.03
N VAL A 603 11.46 -0.78 0.11
CA VAL A 603 12.14 -2.06 0.40
C VAL A 603 13.54 -1.86 1.02
N GLU A 604 14.22 -0.76 0.68
CA GLU A 604 15.56 -0.46 1.19
C GLU A 604 15.58 -0.31 2.73
N ALA A 605 14.68 0.50 3.29
CA ALA A 605 14.56 0.67 4.73
C ALA A 605 14.13 -0.62 5.46
N ARG A 606 13.33 -1.48 4.80
CA ARG A 606 12.96 -2.79 5.35
C ARG A 606 14.17 -3.70 5.47
N LEU A 607 14.98 -3.80 4.41
CA LEU A 607 16.21 -4.60 4.41
C LEU A 607 17.24 -4.06 5.41
N TYR A 608 17.35 -2.73 5.58
CA TYR A 608 18.18 -2.15 6.63
C TYR A 608 17.71 -2.57 8.03
N MET A 609 16.41 -2.43 8.32
CA MET A 609 15.87 -2.83 9.63
C MET A 609 15.96 -4.34 9.88
N ASP A 610 15.74 -5.17 8.86
CA ASP A 610 15.94 -6.62 8.92
C ASP A 610 17.38 -6.97 9.32
N GLN A 611 18.37 -6.33 8.68
CA GLN A 611 19.78 -6.52 9.03
C GLN A 611 20.08 -6.09 10.48
N ARG A 612 19.52 -4.99 10.97
CA ARG A 612 19.67 -4.59 12.39
C ARG A 612 19.00 -5.60 13.33
N CYS A 613 17.78 -6.05 13.02
CA CYS A 613 17.06 -7.04 13.84
C CYS A 613 17.79 -8.38 13.90
N LEU A 614 18.27 -8.88 12.76
CA LEU A 614 19.11 -10.07 12.65
C LEU A 614 20.38 -9.93 13.49
N PHE A 615 21.04 -8.78 13.40
CA PHE A 615 22.29 -8.48 14.08
C PHE A 615 22.18 -8.41 15.61
N TYR A 616 21.13 -7.76 16.14
CA TYR A 616 20.90 -7.65 17.58
C TYR A 616 20.11 -8.84 18.16
N GLY A 617 19.56 -9.73 17.33
CA GLY A 617 18.72 -10.85 17.78
C GLY A 617 17.35 -10.39 18.27
N LEU A 618 16.74 -9.42 17.58
CA LEU A 618 15.44 -8.84 17.91
C LEU A 618 14.32 -9.38 17.02
N PRO A 619 13.11 -9.64 17.55
CA PRO A 619 11.96 -9.93 16.71
C PRO A 619 11.52 -8.70 15.90
N MET A 620 11.17 -8.94 14.64
CA MET A 620 10.68 -7.91 13.72
C MET A 620 9.26 -8.23 13.24
N PHE A 621 8.40 -7.22 13.35
CA PHE A 621 6.99 -7.26 12.94
C PHE A 621 6.82 -6.46 11.64
N GLU A 622 6.84 -7.15 10.50
CA GLU A 622 6.81 -6.55 9.15
C GLU A 622 5.42 -6.65 8.50
N SER A 623 5.05 -5.61 7.75
CA SER A 623 3.78 -5.56 7.04
C SER A 623 3.75 -4.57 5.86
N GLY A 624 2.94 -4.89 4.86
CA GLY A 624 2.76 -4.10 3.65
C GLY A 624 1.30 -3.99 3.22
N THR A 625 0.99 -2.92 2.47
CA THR A 625 -0.34 -2.67 1.90
C THR A 625 -0.23 -2.10 0.48
N LEU A 626 -1.05 -2.59 -0.44
CA LEU A 626 -1.18 -2.08 -1.80
C LEU A 626 -2.68 -2.08 -2.19
N GLY A 627 -3.33 -0.93 -2.03
CA GLY A 627 -4.78 -0.78 -2.19
C GLY A 627 -5.55 -1.72 -1.27
N THR A 628 -6.33 -2.63 -1.83
CA THR A 628 -7.06 -3.68 -1.09
C THR A 628 -6.20 -4.85 -0.63
N LYS A 629 -4.96 -4.98 -1.15
CA LYS A 629 -4.04 -6.07 -0.85
C LYS A 629 -3.19 -5.74 0.38
N GLY A 630 -2.84 -6.75 1.15
CA GLY A 630 -1.92 -6.59 2.28
C GLY A 630 -1.20 -7.89 2.63
N ASN A 631 -0.06 -7.75 3.29
CA ASN A 631 0.73 -8.87 3.79
C ASN A 631 1.30 -8.58 5.19
N THR A 632 1.62 -9.65 5.91
CA THR A 632 2.30 -9.63 7.20
C THR A 632 3.39 -10.69 7.18
N GLN A 633 4.56 -10.37 7.71
CA GLN A 633 5.66 -11.31 7.88
C GLN A 633 6.27 -11.13 9.28
N ILE A 634 6.43 -12.24 9.98
CA ILE A 634 6.89 -12.24 11.37
C ILE A 634 8.26 -12.89 11.43
N VAL A 635 9.24 -12.13 11.90
CA VAL A 635 10.61 -12.56 12.03
C VAL A 635 10.91 -12.78 13.50
N VAL A 636 11.19 -14.02 13.90
CA VAL A 636 11.44 -14.42 15.28
C VAL A 636 12.85 -15.04 15.40
N PRO A 637 13.75 -14.47 16.23
CA PRO A 637 15.13 -14.92 16.36
C PRO A 637 15.25 -16.41 16.62
N HIS A 638 16.15 -17.07 15.88
CA HIS A 638 16.43 -18.51 15.91
C HIS A 638 15.21 -19.43 15.63
N LYS A 639 14.05 -18.88 15.23
CA LYS A 639 12.82 -19.65 14.91
C LYS A 639 12.38 -19.51 13.45
N THR A 640 12.51 -18.34 12.84
CA THR A 640 12.11 -18.10 11.43
C THR A 640 13.30 -17.64 10.59
N GLU A 641 13.17 -17.63 9.26
CA GLU A 641 14.01 -16.81 8.40
C GLU A 641 13.84 -15.30 8.68
N ASN A 642 14.84 -14.51 8.29
CA ASN A 642 14.79 -13.05 8.26
C ASN A 642 14.14 -12.55 6.95
N TYR A 643 13.63 -11.32 6.91
CA TYR A 643 12.89 -10.77 5.76
C TYR A 643 13.71 -10.85 4.46
N GLY A 644 14.98 -10.45 4.51
CA GLY A 644 15.91 -10.46 3.38
C GLY A 644 16.40 -11.84 2.92
N ALA A 645 15.97 -12.94 3.56
CA ALA A 645 16.21 -14.30 3.06
C ALA A 645 15.42 -14.59 1.76
N SER A 646 14.24 -13.98 1.64
CA SER A 646 13.39 -14.04 0.45
C SER A 646 13.63 -12.83 -0.46
N ARG A 647 13.28 -12.95 -1.75
CA ARG A 647 13.40 -11.84 -2.71
C ARG A 647 12.09 -11.62 -3.46
N ASP A 648 11.51 -10.44 -3.26
CA ASP A 648 10.42 -9.96 -4.10
C ASP A 648 10.87 -9.74 -5.56
N PRO A 649 9.95 -9.84 -6.54
CA PRO A 649 10.24 -9.48 -7.92
C PRO A 649 10.66 -8.00 -8.02
N PRO A 650 11.78 -7.67 -8.71
CA PRO A 650 12.22 -6.29 -8.86
C PRO A 650 11.22 -5.47 -9.70
N GLU A 651 11.18 -4.15 -9.48
CA GLU A 651 10.45 -3.24 -10.37
C GLU A 651 10.91 -3.43 -11.82
N LYS A 652 9.95 -3.45 -12.75
CA LYS A 652 10.25 -3.47 -14.19
C LYS A 652 10.82 -2.11 -14.60
N SER A 653 12.11 -2.06 -14.91
CA SER A 653 12.73 -0.91 -15.57
C SER A 653 12.30 -0.83 -17.04
N ILE A 654 11.96 0.37 -17.50
CA ILE A 654 11.67 0.63 -18.91
C ILE A 654 13.01 0.70 -19.67
N PRO A 655 13.18 0.02 -20.82
CA PRO A 655 14.41 0.09 -21.62
C PRO A 655 14.77 1.53 -22.02
N ILE A 656 16.07 1.85 -22.02
CA ILE A 656 16.55 3.23 -22.23
C ILE A 656 16.23 3.71 -23.64
N CYS A 657 16.33 2.84 -24.66
CA CYS A 657 15.95 3.17 -26.04
C CYS A 657 14.45 3.47 -26.18
N THR A 658 13.60 2.80 -25.38
CA THR A 658 12.14 3.00 -25.36
C THR A 658 11.80 4.35 -24.73
N LEU A 659 12.43 4.70 -23.60
CA LEU A 659 12.29 6.03 -22.99
C LEU A 659 12.79 7.14 -23.92
N LYS A 660 14.02 7.02 -24.44
CA LYS A 660 14.67 8.10 -25.21
C LYS A 660 14.10 8.31 -26.61
N ASN A 661 13.74 7.24 -27.34
CA ASN A 661 13.46 7.33 -28.79
C ASN A 661 12.13 6.70 -29.25
N PHE A 662 11.62 5.66 -28.56
CA PHE A 662 10.51 4.83 -29.06
C PHE A 662 9.40 4.57 -28.01
N PRO A 663 8.79 5.60 -27.40
CA PRO A 663 7.64 5.42 -26.52
C PRO A 663 6.43 4.87 -27.29
N ASN A 664 5.59 4.10 -26.59
CA ASN A 664 4.35 3.52 -27.13
C ASN A 664 3.20 3.44 -26.10
N ALA A 665 3.47 3.84 -24.85
CA ALA A 665 2.55 3.93 -23.73
C ALA A 665 2.87 5.21 -22.91
N ILE A 666 1.92 5.72 -22.14
CA ILE A 666 2.05 7.02 -21.44
C ILE A 666 3.07 6.95 -20.31
N GLU A 667 3.27 5.78 -19.71
CA GLU A 667 4.27 5.51 -18.68
C GLU A 667 5.68 5.85 -19.19
N HIS A 668 5.94 5.62 -20.49
CA HIS A 668 7.22 5.93 -21.12
C HIS A 668 7.41 7.44 -21.30
N THR A 669 6.34 8.20 -21.59
CA THR A 669 6.42 9.65 -21.76
C THR A 669 6.43 10.38 -20.42
N LEU A 670 5.77 9.84 -19.39
CA LEU A 670 5.79 10.36 -18.02
C LEU A 670 7.13 10.14 -17.33
N GLN A 671 7.73 8.94 -17.45
CA GLN A 671 9.07 8.72 -16.92
C GLN A 671 10.09 9.61 -17.64
N TRP A 672 10.01 9.73 -18.98
CA TRP A 672 10.88 10.65 -19.72
C TRP A 672 10.68 12.12 -19.32
N ALA A 673 9.44 12.56 -19.07
CA ALA A 673 9.15 13.90 -18.60
C ALA A 673 9.73 14.16 -17.20
N ARG A 674 9.74 13.16 -16.33
CA ARG A 674 10.38 13.20 -15.01
C ARG A 674 11.90 13.26 -15.11
N ASP A 675 12.51 12.42 -15.94
CA ASP A 675 13.95 12.45 -16.20
C ASP A 675 14.39 13.81 -16.77
N TRP A 676 13.57 14.40 -17.64
CA TRP A 676 13.80 15.74 -18.20
C TRP A 676 13.67 16.85 -17.14
N PHE A 677 12.63 16.78 -16.29
CA PHE A 677 12.44 17.71 -15.17
C PHE A 677 13.64 17.69 -14.22
N GLU A 678 14.06 16.49 -13.82
CA GLU A 678 15.21 16.27 -12.94
C GLU A 678 16.49 16.88 -13.53
N GLY A 679 16.74 16.67 -14.83
CA GLY A 679 17.90 17.20 -15.54
C GLY A 679 17.96 18.72 -15.61
N ASP A 680 16.88 19.37 -16.07
CA ASP A 680 16.85 20.83 -16.32
C ASP A 680 16.56 21.66 -15.03
N PHE A 681 15.81 21.13 -14.05
CA PHE A 681 15.38 21.89 -12.85
C PHE A 681 16.00 21.46 -11.51
N PHE A 682 16.63 20.28 -11.40
CA PHE A 682 17.36 19.86 -10.19
C PHE A 682 18.87 19.72 -10.45
N GLN A 683 19.27 18.82 -11.35
CA GLN A 683 20.67 18.47 -11.60
C GLN A 683 21.49 19.67 -12.10
N ALA A 684 20.97 20.44 -13.07
CA ALA A 684 21.65 21.64 -13.57
C ALA A 684 21.92 22.70 -12.48
N PRO A 685 20.93 23.16 -11.68
CA PRO A 685 21.17 24.00 -10.50
C PRO A 685 22.14 23.40 -9.46
N SER A 686 22.02 22.10 -9.17
CA SER A 686 22.85 21.41 -8.18
C SER A 686 24.32 21.34 -8.61
N ASP A 687 24.60 21.07 -9.88
CA ASP A 687 25.97 21.09 -10.42
C ASP A 687 26.57 22.49 -10.40
N VAL A 688 25.78 23.53 -10.73
CA VAL A 688 26.21 24.93 -10.59
C VAL A 688 26.56 25.26 -9.15
N ASN A 689 25.73 24.86 -8.18
CA ASN A 689 26.02 25.11 -6.76
C ASN A 689 27.30 24.39 -6.31
N ARG A 690 27.49 23.12 -6.68
CA ARG A 690 28.73 22.35 -6.38
C ARG A 690 29.97 22.99 -7.00
N TYR A 691 29.90 23.42 -8.27
CA TYR A 691 30.98 24.15 -8.95
C TYR A 691 31.33 25.47 -8.22
N LEU A 692 30.34 26.14 -7.64
CA LEU A 692 30.50 27.39 -6.89
C LEU A 692 30.83 27.20 -5.39
N GLU A 693 30.96 25.97 -4.90
CA GLU A 693 31.18 25.67 -3.47
C GLU A 693 32.63 25.38 -3.10
N GLY A 694 33.44 24.75 -3.97
CA GLY A 694 34.80 24.42 -3.56
C GLY A 694 35.74 23.82 -4.61
N PRO A 695 37.01 23.61 -4.22
CA PRO A 695 38.06 23.09 -5.10
C PRO A 695 37.89 21.61 -5.45
N ASP A 696 37.17 20.84 -4.64
CA ASP A 696 37.03 19.39 -4.80
C ASP A 696 36.13 18.99 -5.99
N PHE A 697 35.23 19.87 -6.46
CA PHE A 697 34.40 19.59 -7.64
C PHE A 697 35.24 19.19 -8.87
N MET A 698 36.37 19.86 -9.09
CA MET A 698 37.27 19.54 -10.21
C MET A 698 38.01 18.21 -10.04
N LYS A 699 38.15 17.72 -8.80
CA LYS A 699 38.71 16.40 -8.52
C LYS A 699 37.65 15.32 -8.81
N GLU A 700 36.46 15.47 -8.26
CA GLU A 700 35.31 14.57 -8.47
C GLU A 700 34.96 14.45 -9.97
N LEU A 701 34.91 15.58 -10.69
CA LEU A 701 34.63 15.61 -12.13
C LEU A 701 35.68 14.85 -12.97
N ASN A 702 36.95 14.81 -12.53
CA ASN A 702 37.99 14.03 -13.20
C ASN A 702 37.94 12.53 -12.87
N GLU A 703 37.26 12.14 -11.79
CA GLU A 703 36.96 10.74 -11.48
C GLU A 703 35.77 10.21 -12.33
N GLN A 704 34.95 11.12 -12.89
CA GLN A 704 33.76 10.81 -13.72
C GLN A 704 34.02 10.81 -15.24
N GLN A 705 34.90 9.94 -15.73
CA GLN A 705 35.36 9.96 -17.14
C GLN A 705 34.23 9.91 -18.20
N ASN A 706 33.11 9.24 -17.93
CA ASN A 706 32.05 9.02 -18.94
C ASN A 706 31.01 10.16 -19.04
N THR A 707 30.91 11.05 -18.05
CA THR A 707 29.86 12.10 -17.95
C THR A 707 30.45 13.52 -17.83
N LYS A 708 31.78 13.65 -17.90
CA LYS A 708 32.53 14.89 -17.73
C LYS A 708 32.14 16.00 -18.73
N VAL A 709 32.06 15.67 -20.03
CA VAL A 709 31.69 16.64 -21.09
C VAL A 709 30.27 17.16 -20.87
N GLU A 710 29.29 16.26 -20.73
CA GLU A 710 27.87 16.59 -20.53
C GLU A 710 27.64 17.47 -19.30
N THR A 711 28.40 17.23 -18.22
CA THR A 711 28.35 18.04 -16.99
C THR A 711 28.91 19.44 -17.21
N LEU A 712 30.01 19.57 -17.96
CA LEU A 712 30.59 20.87 -18.31
C LEU A 712 29.68 21.67 -19.27
N GLU A 713 29.05 21.02 -20.25
CA GLU A 713 28.07 21.65 -21.13
C GLU A 713 26.85 22.15 -20.35
N ARG A 714 26.32 21.35 -19.42
CA ARG A 714 25.22 21.75 -18.52
C ARG A 714 25.58 22.96 -17.65
N LEU A 715 26.83 23.05 -17.17
CA LEU A 715 27.34 24.24 -16.47
C LEU A 715 27.42 25.46 -17.40
N LYS A 716 27.95 25.32 -18.63
CA LYS A 716 28.09 26.43 -19.58
C LYS A 716 26.72 26.98 -20.00
N ASN A 717 25.77 26.10 -20.28
CA ASN A 717 24.39 26.47 -20.57
C ASN A 717 23.76 27.23 -19.40
N SER A 718 23.96 26.77 -18.16
CA SER A 718 23.34 27.39 -16.97
C SER A 718 23.98 28.70 -16.51
N LEU A 719 25.29 28.88 -16.72
CA LEU A 719 26.03 30.05 -16.24
C LEU A 719 26.30 31.12 -17.32
N VAL A 720 26.28 30.74 -18.60
CA VAL A 720 26.70 31.58 -19.73
C VAL A 720 25.63 31.63 -20.82
N ASP A 721 25.32 30.52 -21.48
CA ASP A 721 24.58 30.56 -22.76
C ASP A 721 23.07 30.78 -22.59
N ASP A 722 22.43 30.05 -21.67
CA ASP A 722 20.98 30.07 -21.39
C ASP A 722 20.64 30.75 -20.05
N ARG A 723 21.51 31.66 -19.57
CA ARG A 723 21.30 32.37 -18.29
C ARG A 723 20.25 33.49 -18.47
N PRO A 724 19.05 33.41 -17.86
CA PRO A 724 18.04 34.46 -17.97
C PRO A 724 18.43 35.69 -17.15
N MET A 725 18.08 36.87 -17.67
CA MET A 725 18.20 38.16 -16.98
C MET A 725 16.82 38.75 -16.61
N SER A 726 15.75 38.24 -17.23
CA SER A 726 14.35 38.63 -17.05
C SER A 726 13.42 37.41 -17.15
N PHE A 727 12.12 37.58 -16.87
CA PHE A 727 11.15 36.48 -17.00
C PHE A 727 10.82 36.19 -18.47
N GLU A 728 10.90 37.21 -19.32
CA GLU A 728 10.76 37.13 -20.77
C GLU A 728 11.84 36.23 -21.41
N ASP A 729 13.04 36.20 -20.83
CA ASP A 729 14.10 35.25 -21.22
C ASP A 729 13.72 33.81 -20.86
N CYS A 730 13.10 33.59 -19.69
CA CYS A 730 12.58 32.27 -19.30
C CYS A 730 11.47 31.79 -20.23
N ILE A 731 10.57 32.68 -20.66
CA ILE A 731 9.53 32.40 -21.66
C ILE A 731 10.15 32.04 -23.02
N SER A 732 11.21 32.74 -23.41
CA SER A 732 11.93 32.49 -24.65
C SER A 732 12.66 31.14 -24.65
N TRP A 733 13.37 30.84 -23.56
CA TRP A 733 14.01 29.55 -23.33
C TRP A 733 13.00 28.40 -23.35
N ALA A 734 11.83 28.56 -22.70
CA ALA A 734 10.75 27.59 -22.77
C ALA A 734 10.24 27.37 -24.21
N ARG A 735 10.05 28.45 -25.00
CA ARG A 735 9.66 28.31 -26.42
C ARG A 735 10.71 27.60 -27.27
N PHE A 736 12.00 27.79 -27.01
CA PHE A 736 13.07 27.08 -27.70
C PHE A 736 13.13 25.59 -27.29
N LYS A 737 12.95 25.27 -26.00
CA LYS A 737 12.82 23.88 -25.53
C LYS A 737 11.62 23.17 -26.15
N PHE A 738 10.49 23.85 -26.36
CA PHE A 738 9.36 23.27 -27.11
C PHE A 738 9.78 22.85 -28.53
N GLU A 739 10.48 23.73 -29.26
CA GLU A 739 10.92 23.40 -30.62
C GLU A 739 11.93 22.25 -30.62
N ASP A 740 12.87 22.25 -29.68
CA ASP A 740 13.89 21.21 -29.64
C ASP A 740 13.26 19.84 -29.38
N LEU A 741 12.52 19.70 -28.28
CA LEU A 741 11.98 18.43 -27.79
C LEU A 741 10.91 17.82 -28.72
N PHE A 742 10.01 18.63 -29.25
CA PHE A 742 8.80 18.15 -29.96
C PHE A 742 8.84 18.34 -31.48
N SER A 743 9.84 19.04 -32.00
CA SER A 743 9.98 19.34 -33.43
C SER A 743 11.36 18.93 -33.97
N ASN A 744 12.46 19.47 -33.43
CA ASN A 744 13.80 19.26 -33.99
C ASN A 744 14.33 17.85 -33.73
N GLN A 745 14.27 17.36 -32.49
CA GLN A 745 14.67 15.98 -32.17
C GLN A 745 13.84 14.95 -32.94
N ILE A 746 12.54 15.22 -33.17
CA ILE A 746 11.68 14.36 -33.99
C ILE A 746 12.08 14.40 -35.47
N LYS A 747 12.39 15.57 -36.04
CA LYS A 747 12.93 15.71 -37.41
C LYS A 747 14.27 14.97 -37.56
N GLN A 748 15.16 15.03 -36.57
CA GLN A 748 16.40 14.27 -36.56
C GLN A 748 16.14 12.75 -36.51
N LEU A 749 15.22 12.30 -35.64
CA LEU A 749 14.87 10.89 -35.51
C LEU A 749 14.29 10.32 -36.81
N LEU A 750 13.43 11.08 -37.51
CA LEU A 750 12.88 10.69 -38.82
C LEU A 750 13.90 10.76 -39.97
N TYR A 751 14.93 11.60 -39.86
CA TYR A 751 16.07 11.60 -40.80
C TYR A 751 16.96 10.37 -40.60
N ASN A 752 17.17 9.98 -39.34
CA ASN A 752 17.89 8.76 -38.96
C ASN A 752 17.12 7.49 -39.31
N PHE A 753 15.80 7.49 -39.15
CA PHE A 753 14.91 6.36 -39.43
C PHE A 753 13.71 6.77 -40.30
N PRO A 754 13.86 6.81 -41.64
CA PRO A 754 12.77 7.15 -42.56
C PRO A 754 11.51 6.30 -42.38
N LEU A 755 10.34 6.86 -42.69
CA LEU A 755 9.05 6.19 -42.49
C LEU A 755 8.88 4.91 -43.32
N ASP A 756 9.55 4.84 -44.46
CA ASP A 756 9.59 3.71 -45.40
C ASP A 756 10.75 2.73 -45.12
N GLN A 757 11.56 2.97 -44.08
CA GLN A 757 12.68 2.08 -43.75
C GLN A 757 12.18 0.68 -43.37
N VAL A 758 12.87 -0.33 -43.91
CA VAL A 758 12.73 -1.73 -43.53
C VAL A 758 13.93 -2.23 -42.73
N THR A 759 13.71 -3.24 -41.90
CA THR A 759 14.73 -4.01 -41.18
C THR A 759 15.49 -4.94 -42.14
N THR A 760 16.55 -5.58 -41.64
CA THR A 760 17.31 -6.62 -42.38
C THR A 760 16.46 -7.84 -42.76
N THR A 761 15.32 -8.07 -42.09
CA THR A 761 14.36 -9.14 -42.42
C THR A 761 13.23 -8.68 -43.36
N GLY A 762 13.26 -7.42 -43.83
CA GLY A 762 12.26 -6.87 -44.74
C GLY A 762 10.95 -6.42 -44.09
N THR A 763 10.87 -6.40 -42.75
CA THR A 763 9.71 -5.84 -42.03
C THR A 763 9.85 -4.31 -41.90
N PRO A 764 8.77 -3.52 -41.88
CA PRO A 764 8.85 -2.08 -41.62
C PRO A 764 9.50 -1.79 -40.25
N PHE A 765 10.44 -0.84 -40.19
CA PHE A 765 11.10 -0.44 -38.94
C PHE A 765 10.10 0.13 -37.92
N TRP A 766 9.16 0.95 -38.41
CA TRP A 766 8.06 1.53 -37.64
C TRP A 766 6.88 0.53 -37.55
N SER A 767 7.09 -0.57 -36.83
CA SER A 767 6.07 -1.58 -36.56
C SER A 767 6.13 -2.09 -35.11
N GLY A 768 5.04 -2.71 -34.66
CA GLY A 768 4.89 -3.19 -33.28
C GLY A 768 5.12 -2.06 -32.25
N PRO A 769 6.05 -2.20 -31.29
CA PRO A 769 6.28 -1.20 -30.25
C PRO A 769 6.90 0.12 -30.74
N LYS A 770 7.28 0.25 -32.02
CA LYS A 770 7.89 1.46 -32.59
C LYS A 770 6.84 2.31 -33.35
N ARG A 771 6.17 3.23 -32.64
CA ARG A 771 5.19 4.16 -33.23
C ARG A 771 5.90 5.26 -34.03
N PRO A 772 5.55 5.51 -35.32
CA PRO A 772 6.17 6.56 -36.12
C PRO A 772 5.74 7.95 -35.66
N PRO A 773 6.68 8.81 -35.19
CA PRO A 773 6.35 10.10 -34.62
C PRO A 773 6.03 11.16 -35.69
N THR A 774 5.45 12.27 -35.25
CA THR A 774 5.17 13.46 -36.05
C THR A 774 5.71 14.71 -35.33
N PRO A 775 6.52 15.57 -35.99
CA PRO A 775 6.95 16.84 -35.41
C PRO A 775 5.76 17.76 -35.11
N ILE A 776 5.71 18.36 -33.92
CA ILE A 776 4.66 19.28 -33.51
C ILE A 776 5.04 20.71 -33.93
N THR A 777 4.13 21.42 -34.59
CA THR A 777 4.25 22.86 -34.83
C THR A 777 3.59 23.61 -33.67
N PHE A 778 4.30 24.56 -33.08
CA PHE A 778 3.76 25.38 -31.99
C PHE A 778 2.56 26.21 -32.44
N ASP A 779 1.55 26.32 -31.58
CA ASP A 779 0.33 27.11 -31.80
C ASP A 779 -0.07 27.76 -30.47
N LEU A 780 -0.30 29.07 -30.49
CA LEU A 780 -0.74 29.86 -29.35
C LEU A 780 -2.17 29.58 -28.89
N LYS A 781 -2.98 28.93 -29.75
CA LYS A 781 -4.37 28.58 -29.47
C LYS A 781 -4.54 27.20 -28.85
N ASP A 782 -3.51 26.36 -28.91
CA ASP A 782 -3.53 25.04 -28.28
C ASP A 782 -3.26 25.20 -26.77
N PRO A 783 -4.18 24.76 -25.89
CA PRO A 783 -4.01 24.92 -24.45
C PRO A 783 -2.74 24.22 -23.93
N LEU A 784 -2.45 23.00 -24.40
CA LEU A 784 -1.32 22.20 -23.94
C LEU A 784 0.02 22.85 -24.32
N HIS A 785 0.08 23.46 -25.50
CA HIS A 785 1.26 24.21 -25.96
C HIS A 785 1.53 25.42 -25.05
N MET A 786 0.47 26.13 -24.64
CA MET A 786 0.57 27.25 -23.69
C MET A 786 0.90 26.78 -22.26
N ASP A 787 0.29 25.69 -21.80
CA ASP A 787 0.50 25.12 -20.46
C ASP A 787 1.98 24.73 -20.26
N PHE A 788 2.58 24.08 -21.26
CA PHE A 788 4.02 23.78 -21.27
C PHE A 788 4.86 25.04 -21.08
N VAL A 789 4.65 26.09 -21.89
CA VAL A 789 5.47 27.30 -21.82
C VAL A 789 5.30 28.01 -20.47
N VAL A 790 4.07 28.07 -19.94
CA VAL A 790 3.79 28.69 -18.64
C VAL A 790 4.47 27.94 -17.49
N ALA A 791 4.32 26.61 -17.42
CA ALA A 791 4.90 25.80 -16.35
C ALA A 791 6.45 25.80 -16.41
N VAL A 792 7.01 25.58 -17.59
CA VAL A 792 8.47 25.52 -17.82
C VAL A 792 9.14 26.86 -17.57
N ALA A 793 8.54 27.98 -18.00
CA ALA A 793 9.10 29.32 -17.76
C ALA A 793 9.08 29.69 -16.26
N ASN A 794 8.01 29.36 -15.53
CA ASN A 794 7.93 29.63 -14.09
C ASN A 794 8.92 28.78 -13.28
N SER A 795 9.08 27.49 -13.60
CA SER A 795 10.09 26.63 -12.97
C SER A 795 11.52 27.09 -13.27
N ARG A 796 11.80 27.52 -14.52
CA ARG A 796 13.08 28.14 -14.88
C ARG A 796 13.31 29.43 -14.09
N ALA A 797 12.30 30.29 -13.95
CA ALA A 797 12.41 31.52 -13.16
C ALA A 797 12.75 31.24 -11.68
N LYS A 798 12.09 30.24 -11.07
CA LYS A 798 12.35 29.76 -9.70
C LYS A 798 13.82 29.34 -9.52
N ASN A 799 14.41 28.59 -10.45
CA ASN A 799 15.84 28.22 -10.36
C ASN A 799 16.81 29.41 -10.25
N TYR A 800 16.50 30.54 -10.92
CA TYR A 800 17.36 31.73 -10.96
C TYR A 800 16.92 32.83 -9.96
N GLY A 801 15.93 32.56 -9.11
CA GLY A 801 15.40 33.53 -8.14
C GLY A 801 14.61 34.68 -8.78
N LEU A 802 14.11 34.49 -10.01
CA LEU A 802 13.30 35.47 -10.73
C LEU A 802 11.80 35.28 -10.40
N LYS A 803 11.04 36.37 -10.45
CA LYS A 803 9.60 36.34 -10.18
C LYS A 803 8.81 36.12 -11.48
N GLY A 804 8.16 34.97 -11.60
CA GLY A 804 7.24 34.66 -12.69
C GLY A 804 5.79 35.10 -12.47
N HIS A 805 4.93 34.79 -13.45
CA HIS A 805 3.48 35.02 -13.42
C HIS A 805 2.74 34.05 -14.36
N ASN A 806 1.40 34.00 -14.26
CA ASN A 806 0.55 33.08 -15.04
C ASN A 806 -0.42 33.79 -16.03
N ASP A 807 -0.23 35.09 -16.32
CA ASP A 807 -1.03 35.79 -17.34
C ASP A 807 -0.71 35.30 -18.76
N ARG A 808 -1.57 34.40 -19.27
CA ARG A 808 -1.49 33.85 -20.63
C ARG A 808 -1.54 34.92 -21.74
N THR A 809 -2.08 36.10 -21.47
CA THR A 809 -2.13 37.21 -22.43
C THR A 809 -0.74 37.82 -22.65
N ALA A 810 0.00 38.04 -21.55
CA ALA A 810 1.38 38.50 -21.59
C ALA A 810 2.30 37.47 -22.28
N PHE A 811 2.14 36.18 -21.96
CA PHE A 811 2.83 35.09 -22.66
C PHE A 811 2.56 35.13 -24.17
N ALA A 812 1.29 35.19 -24.59
CA ALA A 812 0.93 35.23 -26.00
C ALA A 812 1.49 36.47 -26.73
N HIS A 813 1.61 37.61 -26.05
CA HIS A 813 2.25 38.80 -26.63
C HIS A 813 3.76 38.57 -26.89
N ILE A 814 4.48 38.05 -25.90
CA ILE A 814 5.92 37.77 -25.99
C ILE A 814 6.19 36.70 -27.06
N LEU A 815 5.47 35.59 -27.01
CA LEU A 815 5.64 34.44 -27.91
C LEU A 815 5.42 34.78 -29.39
N ASN A 816 4.54 35.73 -29.71
CA ASN A 816 4.36 36.22 -31.09
C ASN A 816 5.60 36.96 -31.63
N GLY A 817 6.47 37.49 -30.75
CA GLY A 817 7.70 38.20 -31.12
C GLY A 817 8.92 37.29 -31.27
N ILE A 818 8.84 36.01 -30.87
CA ILE A 818 10.00 35.11 -30.85
C ILE A 818 10.23 34.51 -32.24
N HIS A 819 11.39 34.81 -32.82
CA HIS A 819 11.89 34.10 -33.98
C HIS A 819 12.60 32.82 -33.54
N VAL A 820 12.12 31.67 -34.04
CA VAL A 820 12.70 30.35 -33.77
C VAL A 820 13.58 29.94 -34.95
N PRO A 821 14.86 29.57 -34.74
CA PRO A 821 15.76 29.18 -35.83
C PRO A 821 15.27 27.96 -36.62
N ASP A 822 15.50 27.97 -37.94
CA ASP A 822 15.25 26.82 -38.81
C ASP A 822 16.18 25.65 -38.47
N PHE A 823 15.61 24.45 -38.37
CA PHE A 823 16.35 23.21 -38.08
C PHE A 823 16.64 22.40 -39.35
N SER A 824 17.89 21.95 -39.49
CA SER A 824 18.33 20.99 -40.52
C SER A 824 18.96 19.76 -39.85
N PRO A 825 18.49 18.53 -40.15
CA PRO A 825 19.08 17.32 -39.58
C PRO A 825 20.56 17.16 -39.88
N GLN A 826 21.34 16.76 -38.87
CA GLN A 826 22.77 16.55 -38.99
C GLN A 826 23.08 15.11 -39.46
N LYS A 827 24.07 14.99 -40.35
CA LYS A 827 24.56 13.71 -40.86
C LYS A 827 25.65 13.15 -39.94
N GLY A 828 25.47 11.92 -39.46
CA GLY A 828 26.44 11.24 -38.58
C GLY A 828 26.02 11.10 -37.12
N VAL A 829 24.93 11.76 -36.71
CA VAL A 829 24.29 11.53 -35.40
C VAL A 829 23.88 10.06 -35.29
N ARG A 830 24.40 9.34 -34.29
CA ARG A 830 24.06 7.93 -34.04
C ARG A 830 22.95 7.84 -33.00
N ILE A 831 21.77 7.39 -33.43
CA ILE A 831 20.65 7.05 -32.54
C ILE A 831 20.55 5.52 -32.49
N ALA A 832 20.62 4.95 -31.29
CA ALA A 832 20.52 3.51 -31.11
C ALA A 832 19.06 3.03 -31.19
N ALA A 833 18.83 1.93 -31.94
CA ALA A 833 17.52 1.32 -32.12
C ALA A 833 17.17 0.26 -31.06
N SER A 834 18.12 -0.05 -30.15
CA SER A 834 18.01 -1.02 -29.05
C SER A 834 18.99 -0.70 -27.90
N ASP A 835 18.73 -1.24 -26.70
CA ASP A 835 19.64 -1.14 -25.54
C ASP A 835 20.96 -1.91 -25.73
N ALA A 836 21.00 -2.90 -26.63
CA ALA A 836 22.24 -3.56 -27.02
C ALA A 836 23.15 -2.61 -27.82
N GLU A 837 22.60 -1.91 -28.82
CA GLU A 837 23.32 -0.90 -29.58
C GLU A 837 23.78 0.30 -28.73
N LEU A 838 23.05 0.64 -27.65
CA LEU A 838 23.50 1.64 -26.67
C LEU A 838 24.75 1.16 -25.90
N LYS A 839 24.80 -0.13 -25.51
CA LYS A 839 25.93 -0.71 -24.76
C LYS A 839 27.16 -0.97 -25.64
N GLU A 840 26.96 -1.32 -26.90
CA GLU A 840 28.01 -1.45 -27.91
C GLU A 840 28.48 -0.09 -28.46
N GLY A 841 27.73 0.98 -28.18
CA GLY A 841 27.96 2.33 -28.66
C GLY A 841 28.85 3.15 -27.75
N ALA A 842 30.17 2.93 -27.79
CA ALA A 842 31.08 4.06 -27.55
C ALA A 842 30.79 5.16 -28.61
N PRO A 843 30.68 6.44 -28.22
CA PRO A 843 30.40 7.50 -29.19
C PRO A 843 31.55 7.60 -30.21
N PRO A 844 31.28 7.60 -31.53
CA PRO A 844 32.29 7.91 -32.53
C PRO A 844 32.62 9.40 -32.43
N GLY A 845 33.75 9.74 -31.80
CA GLY A 845 34.14 11.14 -31.52
C GLY A 845 35.18 11.35 -30.41
N LEU A 846 35.66 10.29 -29.75
CA LEU A 846 36.64 10.35 -28.65
C LEU A 846 38.09 10.74 -29.07
N GLU A 847 38.28 11.42 -30.20
CA GLU A 847 39.60 11.94 -30.60
C GLU A 847 39.94 13.30 -29.98
N ASP A 848 38.99 14.02 -29.34
CA ASP A 848 39.30 15.31 -28.67
C ASP A 848 38.41 15.70 -27.46
N ALA A 849 37.85 14.73 -26.73
CA ALA A 849 36.93 15.00 -25.61
C ALA A 849 37.57 15.83 -24.46
N ASP A 850 38.87 15.64 -24.20
CA ASP A 850 39.57 16.43 -23.17
C ASP A 850 39.81 17.89 -23.62
N ALA A 851 40.04 18.17 -24.91
CA ALA A 851 40.15 19.56 -25.38
C ALA A 851 38.79 20.26 -25.42
N GLN A 852 37.70 19.54 -25.71
CA GLN A 852 36.33 20.06 -25.53
C GLN A 852 36.08 20.44 -24.06
N CYS A 853 36.49 19.58 -23.12
CA CYS A 853 36.44 19.91 -21.69
C CYS A 853 37.27 21.15 -21.35
N GLU A 854 38.52 21.24 -21.83
CA GLU A 854 39.37 22.41 -21.62
C GLU A 854 38.80 23.69 -22.22
N PHE A 855 38.14 23.62 -23.38
CA PHE A 855 37.52 24.76 -24.03
C PHE A 855 36.36 25.29 -23.18
N ILE A 856 35.45 24.41 -22.77
CA ILE A 856 34.31 24.77 -21.91
C ILE A 856 34.79 25.34 -20.57
N LEU A 857 35.82 24.75 -19.96
CA LEU A 857 36.42 25.24 -18.70
C LEU A 857 37.04 26.64 -18.80
N LYS A 858 37.43 27.10 -20.00
CA LYS A 858 37.95 28.46 -20.23
C LYS A 858 36.83 29.50 -20.35
N ASP A 859 35.68 29.12 -20.88
CA ASP A 859 34.49 29.97 -21.03
C ASP A 859 33.68 30.09 -19.73
N LEU A 860 33.79 29.13 -18.80
CA LEU A 860 33.07 29.16 -17.53
C LEU A 860 33.53 30.31 -16.61
N PRO A 861 32.58 31.05 -15.98
CA PRO A 861 32.90 32.13 -15.05
C PRO A 861 33.50 31.56 -13.76
N LYS A 862 34.67 32.07 -13.36
CA LYS A 862 35.38 31.60 -12.16
C LYS A 862 34.48 31.72 -10.92
N PRO A 863 34.46 30.75 -9.99
CA PRO A 863 33.62 30.79 -8.79
C PRO A 863 33.76 32.08 -7.96
N SER A 864 34.96 32.66 -7.90
CA SER A 864 35.22 33.94 -7.23
C SER A 864 34.50 35.15 -7.84
N THR A 865 34.10 35.10 -9.11
CA THR A 865 33.30 36.15 -9.78
C THR A 865 31.80 36.04 -9.51
N LEU A 866 31.35 34.90 -8.98
CA LEU A 866 29.96 34.60 -8.63
C LEU A 866 29.83 34.30 -7.11
N ALA A 867 30.68 34.92 -6.29
CA ALA A 867 30.66 34.74 -4.84
C ALA A 867 29.28 35.13 -4.25
N GLY A 868 28.67 34.20 -3.52
CA GLY A 868 27.33 34.36 -2.94
C GLY A 868 26.17 34.12 -3.91
N TYR A 869 26.40 33.94 -5.21
CA TYR A 869 25.38 33.47 -6.15
C TYR A 869 25.15 31.97 -5.97
N ARG A 870 23.88 31.57 -5.91
CA ARG A 870 23.42 30.18 -5.91
C ARG A 870 22.16 30.10 -6.74
N MET A 871 21.99 28.99 -7.45
CA MET A 871 20.72 28.64 -8.07
C MET A 871 19.87 27.86 -7.06
N GLN A 872 18.56 27.79 -7.28
CA GLN A 872 17.63 27.00 -6.46
C GLN A 872 17.33 25.68 -7.19
N PRO A 873 17.88 24.53 -6.79
CA PRO A 873 17.43 23.24 -7.28
C PRO A 873 15.97 23.02 -6.88
N ILE A 874 15.18 22.44 -7.79
CA ILE A 874 13.79 22.08 -7.56
C ILE A 874 13.72 20.56 -7.55
N GLU A 875 13.73 19.96 -6.36
CA GLU A 875 13.48 18.53 -6.19
C GLU A 875 12.01 18.23 -6.55
N PHE A 876 11.78 17.14 -7.29
CA PHE A 876 10.44 16.80 -7.76
C PHE A 876 9.52 16.37 -6.60
N ASP A 877 8.44 17.13 -6.39
CA ASP A 877 7.33 16.73 -5.53
C ASP A 877 6.05 16.52 -6.35
N LYS A 878 5.47 15.32 -6.21
CA LYS A 878 4.20 14.88 -6.83
C LYS A 878 2.96 15.60 -6.29
N ASP A 879 3.05 16.13 -5.07
CA ASP A 879 1.94 16.78 -4.36
C ASP A 879 2.03 18.33 -4.49
N ASP A 880 3.03 18.87 -5.21
CA ASP A 880 3.08 20.25 -5.73
C ASP A 880 2.52 20.29 -7.17
N ASP A 881 1.40 20.99 -7.37
CA ASP A 881 0.74 21.13 -8.67
C ASP A 881 1.67 21.75 -9.74
N SER A 882 2.56 22.69 -9.38
CA SER A 882 3.43 23.38 -10.34
C SER A 882 4.51 22.48 -10.93
N HIS A 883 4.99 21.50 -10.15
CA HIS A 883 5.91 20.48 -10.67
C HIS A 883 5.16 19.51 -11.59
N MET A 884 3.97 19.09 -11.19
CA MET A 884 3.15 18.19 -12.00
C MET A 884 2.63 18.83 -13.29
N GLU A 885 2.37 20.13 -13.34
CA GLU A 885 2.03 20.87 -14.56
C GLU A 885 3.13 20.75 -15.63
N VAL A 886 4.41 20.80 -15.22
CA VAL A 886 5.53 20.53 -16.12
C VAL A 886 5.49 19.08 -16.61
N ILE A 887 5.38 18.10 -15.71
CA ILE A 887 5.38 16.67 -16.07
C ILE A 887 4.24 16.33 -17.05
N VAL A 888 3.02 16.78 -16.77
CA VAL A 888 1.83 16.52 -17.61
C VAL A 888 2.00 17.14 -18.99
N SER A 889 2.38 18.41 -19.05
CA SER A 889 2.50 19.13 -20.33
C SER A 889 3.61 18.55 -21.21
N VAL A 890 4.78 18.28 -20.62
CA VAL A 890 5.93 17.63 -21.30
C VAL A 890 5.56 16.22 -21.79
N SER A 891 4.92 15.41 -20.95
CA SER A 891 4.51 14.04 -21.31
C SER A 891 3.47 14.02 -22.40
N ASN A 892 2.39 14.80 -22.28
CA ASN A 892 1.29 14.79 -23.26
C ASN A 892 1.72 15.34 -24.62
N LEU A 893 2.63 16.32 -24.67
CA LEU A 893 3.24 16.76 -25.94
C LEU A 893 4.02 15.63 -26.61
N ARG A 894 4.82 14.87 -25.85
CA ARG A 894 5.51 13.68 -26.37
C ARG A 894 4.54 12.57 -26.77
N ALA A 895 3.47 12.35 -25.99
CA ALA A 895 2.43 11.38 -26.30
C ALA A 895 1.77 11.72 -27.65
N ARG A 896 1.40 12.99 -27.85
CA ARG A 896 0.88 13.54 -29.11
C ARG A 896 1.83 13.33 -30.28
N SER A 897 3.14 13.58 -30.13
CA SER A 897 4.14 13.30 -31.17
C SER A 897 4.11 11.83 -31.62
N TYR A 898 3.94 10.88 -30.71
CA TYR A 898 3.94 9.43 -30.99
C TYR A 898 2.52 8.83 -31.13
N LYS A 899 1.47 9.67 -31.17
CA LYS A 899 0.06 9.26 -31.26
C LYS A 899 -0.34 8.30 -30.13
N ILE A 900 0.21 8.50 -28.94
CA ILE A 900 -0.16 7.83 -27.70
C ILE A 900 -1.31 8.65 -27.08
N PRO A 901 -2.34 8.02 -26.48
CA PRO A 901 -3.38 8.75 -25.75
C PRO A 901 -2.77 9.66 -24.67
N GLU A 902 -3.20 10.92 -24.64
CA GLU A 902 -2.87 11.88 -23.59
C GLU A 902 -3.62 11.52 -22.29
N GLU A 903 -3.01 11.76 -21.12
CA GLU A 903 -3.62 11.47 -19.82
C GLU A 903 -3.84 12.75 -19.00
N ASP A 904 -4.78 12.70 -18.06
CA ASP A 904 -5.06 13.82 -17.17
C ASP A 904 -4.01 13.97 -16.04
N MET A 905 -4.12 15.08 -15.31
CA MET A 905 -3.30 15.39 -14.14
C MET A 905 -3.37 14.31 -13.05
N HIS A 906 -4.56 13.72 -12.82
CA HIS A 906 -4.79 12.75 -11.75
C HIS A 906 -4.05 11.43 -12.01
N LYS A 907 -4.13 10.91 -13.24
CA LYS A 907 -3.47 9.68 -13.64
C LYS A 907 -1.99 9.88 -13.97
N SER A 908 -1.61 11.06 -14.46
CA SER A 908 -0.20 11.43 -14.63
C SER A 908 0.52 11.52 -13.27
N ARG A 909 -0.10 12.12 -12.25
CA ARG A 909 0.42 12.17 -10.88
C ARG A 909 0.59 10.77 -10.26
N PHE A 910 -0.36 9.87 -10.52
CA PHE A 910 -0.28 8.47 -10.08
C PHE A 910 1.02 7.80 -10.56
N ILE A 911 1.24 7.84 -11.87
CA ILE A 911 2.32 7.13 -12.56
C ILE A 911 3.67 7.81 -12.30
N ALA A 912 3.80 9.12 -12.59
CA ALA A 912 5.06 9.85 -12.46
C ALA A 912 5.51 9.99 -10.99
N GLY A 913 4.55 10.18 -10.08
CA GLY A 913 4.77 10.23 -8.64
C GLY A 913 5.03 8.88 -7.98
N LYS A 914 4.99 7.76 -8.73
CA LYS A 914 5.04 6.38 -8.21
C LYS A 914 4.12 6.19 -7.00
N ILE A 915 2.89 6.69 -7.10
CA ILE A 915 1.97 6.69 -5.96
C ILE A 915 1.51 5.27 -5.64
N ILE A 916 1.73 4.84 -4.41
CA ILE A 916 1.15 3.60 -3.87
C ILE A 916 -0.32 3.85 -3.50
N PRO A 917 -1.30 3.14 -4.11
CA PRO A 917 -2.70 3.16 -3.67
C PRO A 917 -2.83 2.67 -2.22
N ALA A 918 -3.64 3.32 -1.41
CA ALA A 918 -3.81 2.95 0.00
C ALA A 918 -5.17 3.39 0.54
N ILE A 919 -5.72 2.58 1.46
CA ILE A 919 -7.01 2.81 2.12
C ILE A 919 -6.96 2.36 3.59
N ALA A 920 -7.69 3.05 4.46
CA ALA A 920 -7.67 2.82 5.91
C ALA A 920 -8.13 1.41 6.33
N THR A 921 -9.06 0.81 5.57
CA THR A 921 -9.63 -0.52 5.81
C THR A 921 -8.57 -1.63 5.80
N THR A 922 -7.79 -1.73 4.72
CA THR A 922 -6.69 -2.71 4.61
C THR A 922 -5.58 -2.44 5.63
N THR A 923 -5.29 -1.16 5.92
CA THR A 923 -4.27 -0.77 6.92
C THR A 923 -4.65 -1.26 8.32
N ALA A 924 -5.89 -1.02 8.75
CA ALA A 924 -6.42 -1.47 10.04
C ALA A 924 -6.40 -3.02 10.15
N LEU A 925 -6.84 -3.70 9.08
CA LEU A 925 -6.85 -5.16 9.00
C LEU A 925 -5.45 -5.75 9.21
N VAL A 926 -4.49 -5.32 8.39
CA VAL A 926 -3.11 -5.81 8.40
C VAL A 926 -2.46 -5.56 9.75
N THR A 927 -2.69 -4.39 10.35
CA THR A 927 -2.19 -4.08 11.69
C THR A 927 -2.79 -5.01 12.76
N GLY A 928 -4.07 -5.33 12.66
CA GLY A 928 -4.73 -6.30 13.54
C GLY A 928 -4.07 -7.68 13.48
N LEU A 929 -3.72 -8.16 12.28
CA LEU A 929 -2.96 -9.39 12.07
C LEU A 929 -1.58 -9.33 12.75
N VAL A 930 -0.80 -8.27 12.53
CA VAL A 930 0.50 -8.09 13.19
C VAL A 930 0.37 -8.13 14.72
N CYS A 931 -0.70 -7.56 15.29
CA CYS A 931 -0.91 -7.55 16.73
C CYS A 931 -1.28 -8.93 17.32
N PHE A 932 -1.86 -9.85 16.55
CA PHE A 932 -2.01 -11.25 16.98
C PHE A 932 -0.64 -11.93 17.10
N GLU A 933 0.23 -11.74 16.11
CA GLU A 933 1.58 -12.32 16.10
C GLU A 933 2.49 -11.71 17.18
N PHE A 934 2.34 -10.41 17.46
CA PHE A 934 2.95 -9.73 18.61
C PHE A 934 2.64 -10.44 19.94
N LEU A 935 1.38 -10.84 20.16
CA LEU A 935 0.98 -11.57 21.35
C LEU A 935 1.61 -12.97 21.42
N LYS A 936 1.87 -13.62 20.28
CA LYS A 936 2.54 -14.94 20.21
C LYS A 936 4.04 -14.84 20.50
N VAL A 937 4.73 -13.85 19.92
CA VAL A 937 6.17 -13.61 20.14
C VAL A 937 6.44 -13.40 21.63
N PHE A 938 5.67 -12.52 22.28
CA PHE A 938 5.84 -12.28 23.71
C PHE A 938 5.20 -13.37 24.61
N GLN A 939 4.69 -14.47 24.05
CA GLN A 939 4.41 -15.71 24.78
C GLN A 939 5.40 -16.85 24.46
N ASP A 940 6.42 -16.59 23.64
CA ASP A 940 7.40 -17.58 23.16
C ASP A 940 6.75 -18.84 22.52
N LYS A 941 5.65 -18.64 21.78
CA LYS A 941 4.92 -19.73 21.13
C LYS A 941 5.83 -20.55 20.17
N PRO A 942 5.49 -21.83 19.90
CA PRO A 942 6.19 -22.66 18.92
C PRO A 942 5.97 -22.17 17.48
N LEU A 943 6.76 -22.68 16.52
CA LEU A 943 6.80 -22.16 15.15
C LEU A 943 5.44 -22.27 14.43
N ASP A 944 4.78 -23.43 14.57
CA ASP A 944 3.49 -23.78 13.97
C ASP A 944 2.33 -22.89 14.41
N HIS A 945 2.49 -22.17 15.54
CA HIS A 945 1.53 -21.16 15.99
C HIS A 945 1.63 -19.83 15.21
N TYR A 946 2.79 -19.45 14.66
CA TYR A 946 2.95 -18.19 13.92
C TYR A 946 2.32 -18.28 12.53
N LYS A 947 1.91 -17.12 12.00
CA LYS A 947 1.26 -17.02 10.68
C LYS A 947 1.72 -15.77 9.93
N ASN A 948 2.30 -15.96 8.76
CA ASN A 948 2.43 -14.94 7.72
C ASN A 948 1.09 -14.85 6.97
N GLY A 949 0.38 -13.73 7.09
CA GLY A 949 -0.92 -13.51 6.46
C GLY A 949 -0.83 -12.73 5.15
N PHE A 950 -1.62 -13.15 4.16
CA PHE A 950 -1.76 -12.53 2.84
C PHE A 950 -3.25 -12.31 2.56
N VAL A 951 -3.64 -11.08 2.21
CA VAL A 951 -5.04 -10.70 2.04
C VAL A 951 -5.28 -9.86 0.78
N ASN A 952 -6.47 -9.98 0.20
CA ASN A 952 -6.99 -9.04 -0.78
C ASN A 952 -8.49 -8.81 -0.57
N LEU A 953 -8.84 -7.67 0.02
CA LEU A 953 -10.23 -7.32 0.32
C LEU A 953 -11.10 -7.09 -0.93
N ALA A 954 -10.53 -7.00 -2.14
CA ALA A 954 -11.32 -6.93 -3.36
C ALA A 954 -11.99 -8.28 -3.73
N LEU A 955 -11.33 -9.40 -3.39
CA LEU A 955 -11.72 -10.78 -3.73
C LEU A 955 -12.16 -11.60 -2.49
N PRO A 956 -12.56 -10.92 -1.41
CA PRO A 956 -12.37 -11.31 0.00
C PRO A 956 -11.40 -12.49 0.22
N LEU A 957 -10.18 -12.36 -0.29
CA LEU A 957 -9.16 -13.41 -0.19
C LEU A 957 -8.40 -13.25 1.12
N PHE A 958 -8.24 -14.34 1.85
CA PHE A 958 -7.43 -14.47 3.04
C PHE A 958 -6.68 -15.79 2.95
N THR A 959 -5.37 -15.75 3.20
CA THR A 959 -4.51 -16.94 3.23
C THR A 959 -3.45 -16.74 4.30
N PHE A 960 -3.21 -17.75 5.12
CA PHE A 960 -2.13 -17.78 6.09
C PHE A 960 -1.16 -18.91 5.78
N ALA A 961 0.13 -18.67 6.01
CA ALA A 961 1.20 -19.66 5.92
C ALA A 961 2.03 -19.65 7.20
N GLU A 962 2.58 -20.80 7.58
CA GLU A 962 3.61 -20.86 8.62
C GLU A 962 4.89 -20.15 8.13
N PRO A 963 5.58 -19.36 8.97
CA PRO A 963 6.90 -18.83 8.62
C PRO A 963 7.92 -19.94 8.35
N ILE A 964 8.84 -19.71 7.42
CA ILE A 964 9.87 -20.69 7.06
C ILE A 964 10.94 -20.72 8.17
N GLU A 965 11.41 -21.91 8.55
CA GLU A 965 12.58 -22.07 9.43
C GLU A 965 13.84 -21.41 8.84
N PRO A 966 14.74 -20.85 9.68
CA PRO A 966 15.99 -20.30 9.17
C PRO A 966 16.83 -21.41 8.53
N LYS A 967 17.32 -21.16 7.31
CA LYS A 967 18.17 -22.11 6.60
C LYS A 967 19.42 -22.42 7.45
N ALA A 968 19.59 -23.69 7.78
CA ALA A 968 20.75 -24.16 8.52
C ALA A 968 21.90 -24.56 7.59
N THR A 969 23.09 -24.05 7.90
CA THR A 969 24.38 -24.51 7.38
C THR A 969 24.95 -25.54 8.35
N LYS A 970 25.65 -26.54 7.81
CA LYS A 970 26.43 -27.51 8.58
C LYS A 970 27.89 -27.32 8.22
N THR A 971 28.76 -27.32 9.23
CA THR A 971 30.20 -27.35 9.04
C THR A 971 30.85 -28.24 10.10
N MET A 972 32.11 -28.64 9.87
CA MET A 972 32.86 -29.48 10.80
C MET A 972 33.78 -28.59 11.65
N LEU A 973 33.63 -28.65 12.98
CA LEU A 973 34.51 -27.96 13.93
C LEU A 973 34.99 -28.97 14.97
N LYS A 974 36.31 -29.03 15.21
CA LYS A 974 36.93 -30.05 16.11
C LYS A 974 36.53 -31.51 15.80
N GLY A 975 36.18 -31.81 14.54
CA GLY A 975 35.68 -33.13 14.12
C GLY A 975 34.22 -33.43 14.51
N GLU A 976 33.47 -32.46 15.02
CA GLU A 976 32.04 -32.56 15.32
C GLU A 976 31.18 -31.72 14.35
N GLU A 977 29.93 -32.11 14.12
CA GLU A 977 29.00 -31.36 13.26
C GLU A 977 28.49 -30.10 13.99
N PHE A 978 28.97 -28.93 13.57
CA PHE A 978 28.47 -27.64 14.01
C PHE A 978 27.37 -27.15 13.06
N LYS A 979 26.12 -27.18 13.53
CA LYS A 979 24.94 -26.67 12.81
C LYS A 979 24.64 -25.24 13.25
N TRP A 980 24.56 -24.31 12.30
CA TRP A 980 24.30 -22.89 12.55
C TRP A 980 23.38 -22.28 11.48
N THR A 981 22.87 -21.08 11.72
CA THR A 981 21.88 -20.34 10.92
C THR A 981 22.25 -18.85 10.85
N ALA A 982 21.58 -18.06 10.00
CA ALA A 982 21.81 -16.61 9.91
C ALA A 982 21.67 -15.83 11.24
N TRP A 983 20.99 -16.40 12.25
CA TRP A 983 20.87 -15.82 13.59
C TRP A 983 22.07 -16.06 14.50
N ASP A 984 22.87 -17.07 14.19
CA ASP A 984 23.98 -17.50 15.01
C ASP A 984 25.23 -16.66 14.70
N ARG A 985 26.08 -16.46 15.71
CA ARG A 985 27.30 -15.65 15.61
C ARG A 985 28.37 -16.18 16.56
N LEU A 986 29.64 -15.91 16.24
CA LEU A 986 30.77 -16.24 17.11
C LEU A 986 31.16 -15.00 17.94
N GLU A 987 30.95 -15.05 19.25
CA GLU A 987 31.43 -14.01 20.18
C GLU A 987 32.91 -14.28 20.53
N VAL A 988 33.79 -13.28 20.37
CA VAL A 988 35.24 -13.41 20.60
C VAL A 988 35.70 -12.41 21.66
N ASP A 989 35.57 -12.83 22.92
CA ASP A 989 35.87 -12.05 24.14
C ASP A 989 37.35 -12.13 24.55
N ARG A 990 38.25 -11.68 23.68
CA ARG A 990 39.71 -11.77 23.91
C ARG A 990 40.40 -10.43 24.12
N GLY A 991 39.68 -9.31 23.98
CA GLY A 991 40.28 -7.97 23.91
C GLY A 991 41.10 -7.77 22.63
N ASP A 992 41.67 -6.59 22.44
CA ASP A 992 42.45 -6.20 21.25
C ASP A 992 43.83 -6.91 21.18
N ILE A 993 43.79 -8.19 20.78
CA ILE A 993 44.92 -9.08 20.50
C ILE A 993 45.51 -8.83 19.11
N THR A 994 46.70 -9.36 18.85
CA THR A 994 47.33 -9.30 17.51
C THR A 994 46.67 -10.22 16.50
N LEU A 995 46.83 -9.93 15.21
CA LEU A 995 46.39 -10.83 14.13
C LEU A 995 46.97 -12.24 14.32
N LYS A 996 48.25 -12.37 14.71
CA LYS A 996 48.84 -13.69 14.97
C LYS A 996 48.11 -14.44 16.09
N GLU A 997 47.83 -13.76 17.21
CA GLU A 997 47.09 -14.37 18.33
C GLU A 997 45.65 -14.72 17.96
N PHE A 998 45.02 -13.96 17.06
CA PHE A 998 43.69 -14.24 16.52
C PHE A 998 43.68 -15.50 15.64
N LEU A 999 44.67 -15.66 14.75
CA LEU A 999 44.80 -16.87 13.92
C LEU A 999 45.05 -18.12 14.78
N THR A 1000 45.99 -18.04 15.73
CA THR A 1000 46.25 -19.13 16.69
C THR A 1000 45.07 -19.41 17.61
N TYR A 1001 44.25 -18.41 17.94
CA TYR A 1001 42.98 -18.61 18.65
C TYR A 1001 42.04 -19.50 17.83
N PHE A 1002 41.85 -19.20 16.54
CA PHE A 1002 41.01 -20.00 15.65
C PHE A 1002 41.50 -21.45 15.50
N GLU A 1003 42.80 -21.64 15.27
CA GLU A 1003 43.44 -22.96 15.25
C GLU A 1003 43.15 -23.72 16.57
N SER A 1004 43.29 -23.08 17.73
CA SER A 1004 43.15 -23.74 19.03
C SER A 1004 41.70 -24.00 19.47
N GLU A 1005 40.76 -23.12 19.13
CA GLU A 1005 39.39 -23.15 19.66
C GLU A 1005 38.34 -23.67 18.67
N TYR A 1006 38.67 -23.73 17.38
CA TYR A 1006 37.78 -24.25 16.34
C TYR A 1006 38.40 -25.38 15.52
N ASP A 1007 39.70 -25.65 15.66
CA ASP A 1007 40.46 -26.62 14.83
C ASP A 1007 40.41 -26.25 13.34
N ALA A 1008 40.48 -24.94 13.05
CA ALA A 1008 40.29 -24.36 11.73
C ALA A 1008 41.38 -23.33 11.39
N GLU A 1009 42.04 -23.48 10.24
CA GLU A 1009 43.04 -22.54 9.73
C GLU A 1009 42.34 -21.39 8.99
N VAL A 1010 42.43 -20.17 9.53
CA VAL A 1010 41.83 -18.98 8.88
C VAL A 1010 42.58 -18.66 7.59
N THR A 1011 41.87 -18.73 6.46
CA THR A 1011 42.41 -18.44 5.12
C THR A 1011 42.19 -16.98 4.71
N MET A 1012 41.12 -16.34 5.20
CA MET A 1012 40.80 -14.93 4.97
C MET A 1012 40.10 -14.30 6.18
N LEU A 1013 40.41 -13.03 6.44
CA LEU A 1013 39.74 -12.19 7.45
C LEU A 1013 39.39 -10.83 6.85
N SER A 1014 38.12 -10.43 6.91
CA SER A 1014 37.61 -9.15 6.41
C SER A 1014 36.90 -8.32 7.49
N TYR A 1015 36.87 -7.01 7.27
CA TYR A 1015 36.03 -6.04 8.01
C TYR A 1015 35.23 -5.24 6.98
N GLY A 1016 33.94 -5.57 6.85
CA GLY A 1016 33.12 -5.20 5.69
C GLY A 1016 33.82 -5.57 4.38
N VAL A 1017 33.75 -4.69 3.37
CA VAL A 1017 34.40 -4.88 2.05
C VAL A 1017 35.94 -4.89 2.06
N THR A 1018 36.60 -4.83 3.22
CA THR A 1018 38.06 -4.68 3.34
C THR A 1018 38.73 -5.94 3.87
N ILE A 1019 39.56 -6.58 3.04
CA ILE A 1019 40.37 -7.75 3.43
C ILE A 1019 41.55 -7.33 4.32
N LEU A 1020 41.49 -7.71 5.60
CA LEU A 1020 42.53 -7.48 6.61
C LEU A 1020 43.68 -8.49 6.46
N TYR A 1021 43.35 -9.75 6.21
CA TYR A 1021 44.31 -10.83 6.01
C TYR A 1021 43.81 -11.83 4.96
N ALA A 1022 44.75 -12.39 4.20
CA ALA A 1022 44.52 -13.51 3.30
C ALA A 1022 45.81 -14.33 3.20
N MET A 1023 45.70 -15.66 3.27
CA MET A 1023 46.83 -16.60 3.27
C MET A 1023 47.74 -16.43 2.03
N TYR A 1024 47.17 -16.14 0.87
CA TYR A 1024 47.88 -15.93 -0.40
C TYR A 1024 48.48 -14.51 -0.57
N SER A 1025 48.49 -13.68 0.47
CA SER A 1025 49.08 -12.33 0.42
C SER A 1025 50.62 -12.33 0.39
N GLN A 1026 51.23 -11.24 -0.09
CA GLN A 1026 52.69 -11.10 -0.18
C GLN A 1026 53.37 -11.27 1.20
N LYS A 1027 54.31 -12.21 1.30
CA LYS A 1027 54.97 -12.61 2.57
C LYS A 1027 55.56 -11.45 3.39
N SER A 1028 56.02 -10.37 2.74
CA SER A 1028 56.51 -9.16 3.42
C SER A 1028 55.39 -8.39 4.14
N ARG A 1029 54.26 -8.15 3.47
CA ARG A 1029 53.09 -7.46 4.05
C ARG A 1029 52.39 -8.29 5.11
N SER A 1030 52.31 -9.61 4.92
CA SER A 1030 51.74 -10.53 5.90
C SER A 1030 52.50 -10.46 7.24
N LYS A 1031 53.85 -10.49 7.21
CA LYS A 1031 54.67 -10.43 8.43
C LYS A 1031 54.50 -9.14 9.25
N GLU A 1032 54.26 -8.01 8.59
CA GLU A 1032 53.99 -6.72 9.26
C GLU A 1032 52.60 -6.72 9.93
N ARG A 1033 51.56 -7.16 9.20
CA ARG A 1033 50.18 -7.25 9.69
C ARG A 1033 50.02 -8.23 10.86
N MET A 1034 50.76 -9.35 10.85
CA MET A 1034 50.73 -10.36 11.91
C MET A 1034 51.04 -9.82 13.31
N ALA A 1035 51.85 -8.76 13.40
CA ALA A 1035 52.22 -8.12 14.68
C ALA A 1035 51.30 -6.96 15.08
N MET A 1036 50.39 -6.54 14.20
CA MET A 1036 49.39 -5.50 14.52
C MET A 1036 48.26 -6.08 15.35
N LYS A 1037 47.75 -5.28 16.29
CA LYS A 1037 46.44 -5.49 16.91
C LYS A 1037 45.33 -5.46 15.86
N ILE A 1038 44.25 -6.20 16.05
CA ILE A 1038 43.12 -6.21 15.11
C ILE A 1038 42.56 -4.79 14.89
N SER A 1039 42.43 -3.97 15.94
CA SER A 1039 41.95 -2.60 15.80
C SER A 1039 42.91 -1.71 14.99
N ASP A 1040 44.23 -1.83 15.21
CA ASP A 1040 45.23 -1.08 14.45
C ASP A 1040 45.38 -1.58 13.00
N LEU A 1041 45.16 -2.88 12.76
CA LEU A 1041 45.11 -3.47 11.43
C LEU A 1041 43.93 -2.91 10.62
N VAL A 1042 42.73 -2.86 11.22
CA VAL A 1042 41.55 -2.23 10.59
C VAL A 1042 41.83 -0.77 10.23
N ARG A 1043 42.37 0.03 11.17
CA ARG A 1043 42.74 1.44 10.91
C ARG A 1043 43.74 1.57 9.76
N THR A 1044 44.77 0.71 9.74
CA THR A 1044 45.85 0.75 8.75
C THR A 1044 45.37 0.38 7.35
N VAL A 1045 44.52 -0.64 7.22
CA VAL A 1045 44.06 -1.12 5.90
C VAL A 1045 42.92 -0.25 5.35
N THR A 1046 41.95 0.14 6.18
CA THR A 1046 40.84 1.01 5.76
C THR A 1046 41.26 2.47 5.58
N LYS A 1047 42.37 2.89 6.20
CA LYS A 1047 42.82 4.29 6.34
C LYS A 1047 41.80 5.20 7.04
N LYS A 1048 40.87 4.63 7.80
CA LYS A 1048 39.86 5.34 8.59
C LYS A 1048 40.04 5.04 10.08
N PRO A 1049 39.75 5.99 10.98
CA PRO A 1049 39.66 5.68 12.40
C PRO A 1049 38.49 4.71 12.64
N ILE A 1050 38.64 3.81 13.63
CA ILE A 1050 37.50 3.08 14.20
C ILE A 1050 36.74 4.04 15.10
N ASP A 1051 35.41 4.03 15.01
CA ASP A 1051 34.55 4.83 15.88
C ASP A 1051 34.76 4.45 17.36
N PRO A 1052 35.11 5.40 18.25
CA PRO A 1052 35.26 5.15 19.67
C PRO A 1052 33.97 4.66 20.37
N LYS A 1053 32.78 4.75 19.76
CA LYS A 1053 31.51 4.25 20.30
C LYS A 1053 31.30 2.74 20.11
N LEU A 1054 31.79 2.15 19.01
CA LEU A 1054 31.56 0.74 18.67
C LEU A 1054 32.04 -0.21 19.79
N LYS A 1055 31.15 -1.06 20.31
CA LYS A 1055 31.51 -2.04 21.35
C LYS A 1055 32.42 -3.16 20.81
N TYR A 1056 32.06 -3.68 19.64
CA TYR A 1056 32.72 -4.79 18.94
C TYR A 1056 33.08 -4.40 17.49
N LEU A 1057 33.96 -5.17 16.86
CA LEU A 1057 34.19 -5.16 15.41
C LEU A 1057 33.51 -6.38 14.79
N ILE A 1058 32.83 -6.19 13.67
CA ILE A 1058 32.23 -7.30 12.92
C ILE A 1058 33.23 -7.80 11.89
N LEU A 1059 33.63 -9.05 12.05
CA LEU A 1059 34.63 -9.70 11.22
C LEU A 1059 33.99 -10.87 10.49
N GLU A 1060 34.37 -11.03 9.24
CA GLU A 1060 34.07 -12.21 8.43
C GLU A 1060 35.33 -13.05 8.32
N VAL A 1061 35.19 -14.36 8.49
CA VAL A 1061 36.28 -15.33 8.42
C VAL A 1061 35.93 -16.38 7.37
N CYS A 1062 36.84 -16.62 6.44
CA CYS A 1062 36.93 -17.90 5.75
C CYS A 1062 38.02 -18.72 6.42
N ALA A 1063 37.74 -19.99 6.69
CA ALA A 1063 38.69 -20.92 7.27
C ALA A 1063 38.65 -22.25 6.52
N MET A 1064 39.67 -23.07 6.71
CA MET A 1064 39.71 -24.48 6.29
C MET A 1064 39.77 -25.38 7.53
N ASP A 1065 39.20 -26.58 7.42
CA ASP A 1065 39.35 -27.62 8.46
C ASP A 1065 40.69 -28.37 8.35
N ALA A 1066 40.88 -29.36 9.23
CA ALA A 1066 42.07 -30.21 9.26
C ALA A 1066 42.28 -31.06 7.99
N ASP A 1067 41.23 -31.30 7.19
CA ASP A 1067 41.29 -32.00 5.90
C ASP A 1067 41.50 -31.03 4.71
N SER A 1068 41.64 -29.73 4.99
CA SER A 1068 41.80 -28.63 4.02
C SER A 1068 40.56 -28.34 3.16
N GLU A 1069 39.36 -28.67 3.64
CA GLU A 1069 38.10 -28.25 3.01
C GLU A 1069 37.64 -26.88 3.55
N ASP A 1070 37.04 -26.04 2.69
CA ASP A 1070 36.55 -24.71 3.09
C ASP A 1070 35.35 -24.80 4.05
N VAL A 1071 35.47 -24.12 5.20
CA VAL A 1071 34.51 -24.11 6.31
C VAL A 1071 33.71 -22.80 6.31
N GLU A 1072 32.40 -22.90 6.09
CA GLU A 1072 31.47 -21.76 6.22
C GLU A 1072 31.11 -21.53 7.70
N LEU A 1073 31.50 -20.37 8.23
CA LEU A 1073 31.29 -19.98 9.62
C LEU A 1073 30.27 -18.83 9.75
N PRO A 1074 29.57 -18.72 10.90
CA PRO A 1074 28.82 -17.52 11.23
C PRO A 1074 29.75 -16.30 11.34
N TYR A 1075 29.18 -15.10 11.17
CA TYR A 1075 29.93 -13.86 11.39
C TYR A 1075 30.40 -13.72 12.85
N LEU A 1076 31.48 -12.96 13.05
CA LEU A 1076 32.11 -12.79 14.35
C LEU A 1076 31.77 -11.42 14.95
N ARG A 1077 31.45 -11.41 16.26
CA ARG A 1077 31.50 -10.22 17.11
C ARG A 1077 32.81 -10.24 17.90
N TYR A 1078 33.74 -9.36 17.53
CA TYR A 1078 35.05 -9.27 18.14
C TYR A 1078 35.12 -8.13 19.17
N HIS A 1079 35.13 -8.48 20.45
CA HIS A 1079 35.17 -7.53 21.57
C HIS A 1079 36.60 -7.09 21.84
N TYR A 1080 37.01 -6.02 21.14
CA TYR A 1080 38.35 -5.43 21.24
C TYR A 1080 38.51 -4.49 22.45
N LYS A 1081 37.41 -3.97 23.00
CA LYS A 1081 37.37 -3.19 24.24
C LYS A 1081 37.01 -4.11 25.41
N GLN A 1082 37.65 -3.88 26.57
CA GLN A 1082 37.29 -4.43 27.87
C GLN A 1082 36.59 -3.36 28.71
#